data_AF-A0A9P5Y9F8-F1
#
_entry.id   AF-A0A9P5Y9F8-F1
#
_cell.length_a   1.000
_cell.length_b   1.000
_cell.length_c   1.000
_cell.angle_alpha   90.00
_cell.angle_beta   90.00
_cell.angle_gamma   90.00
#
_symmetry.space_group_name_H-M   'P 1'
#
loop_
_entity.id
_entity.type
_entity.pdbx_description
1 polymer ?
#
loop_
_entity_poly.entity_id
_entity_poly.type
_entity_poly.pdbx_seq_one_letter_code
_entity_poly.pdbx_strand_id
1 'polypeptide(L)'
;MRDSLRPCIPSTFEGPDPTLPTNPPSTTWPRSFDQEQYTPNTPNFPDDRETATAIPLLPNRPAFKKNGTNIKMPKEPRAQYLSLSDALYDDTQPEFDPKHLHYDTSPFGDQSFSKSLPSPALFPRGLPKPSAKHPFAQGFEAPNWTQLLIHLGLCLVAYPLLMIFIVIARARSLFWTRFIVGMGCGMVGFCLGLSLLQLGKKFMEAATWATVIHQSRVVDEPGVKLKDLAANSADPTSAWTALRLLWYRYMYTGTSRSFRQQYDRRPWSLFLAFFLLLVGVAASLPFVLGRIVIISTTVIHQREQYTEVPVKGASSDTDIASATLLRPTFEGFVATWTLAPFSEHGGLPPVVTFDYQGDTIYFSEVILSQLLPNGSGFGTFESTTTMPVAQQKEQKEIKVDAAKTVDPGWTLRFPRWGIRMHCAKIPPGPSNILALSPSNFTYIFTPRETLRSLFDSFDKEYPSILKPFNATAVMQGNDTLPPDLNPNDLALGGHFYSNGVAHSFRSMPLTMGQEGQGWSSIEHVLVRLNTTYTPDGKFEQFGSSVLDQNGNATFVGYDAAVCLELFEPWIVEVLNSTTGLPRSIELIGPGSEIYDLNTQRITEKMLASPLVGPNITRQLNSSKMADVYLAGHDNSINHMLKDNGRDSWYVPSPTVVGYTDGDGPMGYTELSASRFAHARSMADASNLLPYLAGSGDLVARCYPDRVLSSAHIHPLQMSIYLLLVLTLGLLAVFFVPKLPLDIPHRGFELYSWMAAFHADELVGEGRHSGITRNMELDEIAYQMGDLRFRYVNNSN
;
A
#
# COMPACT_ATOMS: atom_id res chain seq x y z
N MET A 1 -2.44 3.21 -77.11
CA MET A 1 -1.17 3.94 -77.23
C MET A 1 -0.04 2.94 -77.03
N ARG A 2 0.79 2.80 -78.09
CA ARG A 2 2.18 2.30 -78.21
C ARG A 2 2.95 2.01 -76.91
N ASP A 3 3.94 1.14 -76.81
CA ASP A 3 4.54 0.08 -77.64
C ASP A 3 5.63 -0.56 -76.74
N SER A 4 5.78 -1.90 -76.77
CA SER A 4 7.09 -2.61 -76.85
C SER A 4 7.98 -2.63 -75.57
N LEU A 5 8.74 -3.68 -75.18
CA LEU A 5 9.55 -4.67 -75.88
C LEU A 5 9.74 -5.96 -75.02
N ARG A 6 9.83 -7.12 -75.69
CA ARG A 6 10.45 -8.38 -75.22
C ARG A 6 11.96 -8.38 -75.64
N PRO A 7 12.70 -9.52 -75.62
CA PRO A 7 13.19 -10.38 -74.52
C PRO A 7 14.72 -10.60 -74.64
N CYS A 8 15.36 -11.43 -73.78
CA CYS A 8 16.53 -12.27 -74.15
C CYS A 8 16.79 -13.40 -73.12
N ILE A 9 16.93 -14.62 -73.63
CA ILE A 9 17.51 -15.86 -73.06
C ILE A 9 18.72 -16.17 -73.97
N PRO A 10 19.93 -16.57 -73.50
CA PRO A 10 20.36 -18.00 -73.38
C PRO A 10 21.38 -18.21 -72.21
N SER A 11 21.88 -19.37 -71.78
CA SER A 11 21.80 -20.81 -72.10
C SER A 11 22.63 -21.58 -71.04
N THR A 12 22.23 -22.81 -70.70
CA THR A 12 23.01 -24.04 -70.40
C THR A 12 24.41 -23.97 -69.75
N PHE A 13 24.65 -24.75 -68.69
CA PHE A 13 25.87 -25.58 -68.57
C PHE A 13 25.67 -26.78 -67.61
N GLU A 14 26.34 -27.87 -67.95
CA GLU A 14 26.23 -29.26 -67.51
C GLU A 14 26.83 -29.54 -66.10
N GLY A 15 26.46 -30.70 -65.53
CA GLY A 15 27.05 -31.28 -64.29
C GLY A 15 28.53 -31.71 -64.45
N PRO A 16 29.16 -32.35 -63.45
CA PRO A 16 28.72 -33.67 -62.96
C PRO A 16 28.98 -33.98 -61.45
N ASP A 17 28.37 -35.07 -60.99
CA ASP A 17 28.77 -35.90 -59.83
C ASP A 17 30.16 -36.55 -60.13
N PRO A 18 31.00 -37.00 -59.15
CA PRO A 18 30.63 -38.16 -58.31
C PRO A 18 31.39 -38.40 -56.96
N THR A 19 30.97 -39.47 -56.27
CA THR A 19 31.72 -40.43 -55.41
C THR A 19 31.98 -40.17 -53.91
N LEU A 20 31.50 -41.16 -53.13
CA LEU A 20 31.86 -41.58 -51.76
C LEU A 20 33.35 -41.95 -51.60
N PRO A 21 33.87 -41.98 -50.35
CA PRO A 21 34.11 -43.29 -49.75
C PRO A 21 33.80 -43.42 -48.24
N THR A 22 33.83 -44.68 -47.84
CA THR A 22 33.49 -45.38 -46.60
C THR A 22 34.47 -45.25 -45.42
N ASN A 23 33.91 -45.48 -44.23
CA ASN A 23 34.46 -46.04 -42.97
C ASN A 23 34.68 -45.11 -41.75
N PRO A 24 34.38 -45.62 -40.53
CA PRO A 24 34.20 -44.81 -39.32
C PRO A 24 35.45 -44.79 -38.43
N PRO A 25 35.60 -43.79 -37.53
CA PRO A 25 36.46 -43.93 -36.37
C PRO A 25 35.65 -44.32 -35.13
N SER A 26 35.98 -45.49 -34.61
CA SER A 26 35.85 -45.84 -33.20
C SER A 26 36.65 -44.88 -32.33
N THR A 27 36.03 -44.26 -31.33
CA THR A 27 36.77 -43.69 -30.18
C THR A 27 35.87 -43.64 -28.95
N THR A 28 36.06 -44.65 -28.11
CA THR A 28 36.32 -44.54 -26.66
C THR A 28 35.82 -43.30 -25.93
N TRP A 29 34.82 -43.51 -25.08
CA TRP A 29 34.45 -42.65 -23.97
C TRP A 29 35.58 -42.52 -22.94
N PRO A 30 35.90 -41.30 -22.46
CA PRO A 30 36.53 -41.12 -21.15
C PRO A 30 35.48 -40.77 -20.10
N ARG A 31 35.68 -41.40 -18.94
CA ARG A 31 34.98 -41.20 -17.67
C ARG A 31 35.23 -39.82 -17.06
N SER A 32 34.29 -39.48 -16.17
CA SER A 32 34.47 -38.72 -14.92
C SER A 32 35.12 -37.35 -15.01
N PHE A 33 34.30 -36.31 -14.89
CA PHE A 33 34.75 -35.02 -14.37
C PHE A 33 34.50 -34.97 -12.88
N ASP A 34 35.62 -34.77 -12.16
CA ASP A 34 35.68 -34.55 -10.73
C ASP A 34 35.06 -33.22 -10.32
N GLN A 35 34.51 -33.25 -9.11
CA GLN A 35 33.76 -32.24 -8.42
C GLN A 35 34.72 -31.18 -7.83
N GLU A 36 34.81 -29.99 -8.44
CA GLU A 36 35.52 -28.86 -7.83
C GLU A 36 34.64 -28.18 -6.76
N GLN A 37 35.19 -28.12 -5.55
CA GLN A 37 34.62 -27.47 -4.37
C GLN A 37 34.64 -25.95 -4.51
N TYR A 38 33.47 -25.33 -4.42
CA TYR A 38 33.29 -23.88 -4.35
C TYR A 38 33.29 -23.42 -2.89
N THR A 39 34.28 -22.63 -2.47
CA THR A 39 34.29 -21.92 -1.18
C THR A 39 33.63 -20.55 -1.30
N PRO A 40 32.77 -20.13 -0.36
CA PRO A 40 32.12 -18.82 -0.43
C PRO A 40 33.00 -17.72 0.20
N ASN A 41 33.29 -16.69 -0.59
CA ASN A 41 33.88 -15.44 -0.11
C ASN A 41 32.80 -14.56 0.54
N THR A 42 32.95 -14.31 1.84
CA THR A 42 32.22 -13.28 2.61
C THR A 42 32.78 -11.87 2.33
N PRO A 43 31.94 -10.84 2.10
CA PRO A 43 32.41 -9.47 2.00
C PRO A 43 32.55 -8.82 3.38
N ASN A 44 33.69 -8.15 3.60
CA ASN A 44 34.01 -7.32 4.75
C ASN A 44 33.18 -6.03 4.77
N PHE A 45 32.53 -5.74 5.89
CA PHE A 45 32.00 -4.41 6.24
C PHE A 45 33.09 -3.60 6.99
N PRO A 46 33.29 -2.32 6.69
CA PRO A 46 34.06 -1.44 7.56
C PRO A 46 33.19 -0.91 8.72
N ASP A 47 33.74 -1.10 9.92
CA ASP A 47 33.35 -0.54 11.21
C ASP A 47 33.72 0.95 11.26
N ASP A 48 32.75 1.85 11.45
CA ASP A 48 33.01 3.25 11.81
C ASP A 48 32.32 3.58 13.15
N ARG A 49 33.13 3.51 14.21
CA ARG A 49 32.81 3.99 15.56
C ARG A 49 33.22 5.46 15.72
N GLU A 50 32.30 6.19 16.34
CA GLU A 50 32.51 7.23 17.36
C GLU A 50 33.62 8.28 17.17
N THR A 51 33.20 9.51 16.91
CA THR A 51 33.89 10.71 17.43
C THR A 51 32.89 11.62 18.14
N ALA A 52 32.97 11.62 19.47
CA ALA A 52 32.31 12.56 20.36
C ALA A 52 32.97 13.94 20.24
N THR A 53 32.19 14.96 19.89
CA THR A 53 32.63 16.37 19.88
C THR A 53 32.54 16.98 21.27
N ALA A 54 33.68 17.49 21.71
CA ALA A 54 33.90 18.11 23.01
C ALA A 54 33.15 19.45 23.17
N ILE A 55 32.59 19.63 24.37
CA ILE A 55 31.91 20.83 24.85
C ILE A 55 32.96 21.89 25.25
N PRO A 56 32.87 23.15 24.80
CA PRO A 56 33.80 24.19 25.21
C PRO A 56 33.50 24.70 26.64
N LEU A 57 34.53 24.69 27.47
CA LEU A 57 34.56 25.17 28.85
C LEU A 57 34.43 26.71 28.91
N LEU A 58 33.49 27.18 29.72
CA LEU A 58 33.30 28.59 30.08
C LEU A 58 34.47 29.12 30.94
N PRO A 59 34.89 30.39 30.77
CA PRO A 59 35.96 30.99 31.55
C PRO A 59 35.50 31.41 32.96
N ASN A 60 36.43 31.22 33.91
CA ASN A 60 36.34 31.54 35.33
C ASN A 60 35.91 33.00 35.61
N ARG A 61 34.91 33.17 36.49
CA ARG A 61 34.57 34.45 37.13
C ARG A 61 35.59 34.79 38.23
N PRO A 62 36.08 36.04 38.32
CA PRO A 62 36.89 36.48 39.45
C PRO A 62 36.02 36.75 40.70
N ALA A 63 36.54 36.33 41.84
CA ALA A 63 35.97 36.55 43.17
C ALA A 63 36.11 38.03 43.59
N PHE A 64 34.99 38.73 43.76
CA PHE A 64 34.96 40.06 44.35
C PHE A 64 34.82 39.98 45.87
N LYS A 65 35.89 40.38 46.57
CA LYS A 65 35.92 40.65 48.02
C LYS A 65 34.96 41.81 48.35
N LYS A 66 34.00 41.57 49.24
CA LYS A 66 33.23 42.63 49.90
C LYS A 66 34.05 43.23 51.04
N ASN A 67 34.63 44.41 50.82
CA ASN A 67 35.07 45.28 51.91
C ASN A 67 33.84 46.04 52.45
N GLY A 68 33.62 45.90 53.75
CA GLY A 68 32.60 46.65 54.47
C GLY A 68 33.05 48.07 54.76
N THR A 69 32.18 49.03 54.49
CA THR A 69 32.22 50.37 55.09
C THR A 69 30.81 50.72 55.55
N ASN A 70 30.66 50.83 56.88
CA ASN A 70 29.48 51.39 57.53
C ASN A 70 29.46 52.89 57.26
N ILE A 71 28.53 53.35 56.42
CA ILE A 71 28.19 54.77 56.29
C ILE A 71 26.75 54.92 56.76
N LYS A 72 26.56 55.50 57.95
CA LYS A 72 25.27 55.96 58.44
C LYS A 72 24.86 57.18 57.62
N MET A 73 23.81 57.05 56.81
CA MET A 73 23.12 58.19 56.20
C MET A 73 22.01 58.72 57.12
N PRO A 74 21.73 60.04 57.07
CA PRO A 74 20.72 60.68 57.90
C PRO A 74 19.30 60.28 57.49
N LYS A 75 18.39 60.18 58.47
CA LYS A 75 16.95 59.93 58.26
C LYS A 75 16.33 61.08 57.47
N GLU A 76 15.91 60.82 56.23
CA GLU A 76 14.95 61.65 55.52
C GLU A 76 13.55 61.50 56.12
N PRO A 77 12.72 62.58 56.10
CA PRO A 77 11.36 62.54 56.61
C PRO A 77 10.45 61.66 55.73
N ARG A 78 9.55 60.91 56.37
CA ARG A 78 8.51 60.08 55.75
C ARG A 78 7.77 60.83 54.63
N ALA A 79 7.77 60.29 53.41
CA ALA A 79 6.84 60.71 52.38
C ALA A 79 5.40 60.43 52.83
N GLN A 80 4.52 61.42 52.69
CA GLN A 80 3.08 61.25 52.90
C GLN A 80 2.50 60.47 51.70
N TYR A 81 1.76 59.41 52.00
CA TYR A 81 1.06 58.60 51.01
C TYR A 81 -0.39 59.11 50.90
N LEU A 82 -0.89 59.29 49.68
CA LEU A 82 -2.25 59.78 49.39
C LEU A 82 -3.07 58.63 48.79
N SER A 83 -4.27 58.41 49.33
CA SER A 83 -5.25 57.55 48.68
C SER A 83 -5.72 58.19 47.36
N LEU A 84 -6.05 57.37 46.36
CA LEU A 84 -6.70 57.84 45.14
C LEU A 84 -8.11 58.41 45.38
N SER A 85 -8.75 58.11 46.51
CA SER A 85 -10.04 58.74 46.89
C SER A 85 -9.90 60.22 47.28
N ASP A 86 -8.68 60.68 47.56
CA ASP A 86 -8.37 62.06 47.96
C ASP A 86 -7.88 62.93 46.79
N ALA A 87 -8.15 62.53 45.55
CA ALA A 87 -7.94 63.39 44.39
C ALA A 87 -8.89 64.59 44.47
N LEU A 88 -8.35 65.71 44.96
CA LEU A 88 -8.95 67.04 45.03
C LEU A 88 -9.92 67.31 43.86
N TYR A 89 -11.19 67.46 44.21
CA TYR A 89 -12.19 68.14 43.38
C TYR A 89 -11.71 69.59 43.20
N ASP A 90 -11.39 69.98 41.97
CA ASP A 90 -11.06 71.36 41.63
C ASP A 90 -12.37 72.15 41.48
N ASP A 91 -12.74 72.91 42.52
CA ASP A 91 -13.92 73.78 42.58
C ASP A 91 -13.85 75.02 41.66
N THR A 92 -12.96 75.02 40.65
CA THR A 92 -12.80 76.14 39.70
C THR A 92 -13.32 75.86 38.28
N GLN A 93 -14.35 75.02 38.14
CA GLN A 93 -15.12 74.97 36.89
C GLN A 93 -16.31 75.94 36.90
N PRO A 94 -16.54 76.68 35.80
CA PRO A 94 -17.72 77.52 35.66
C PRO A 94 -18.99 76.67 35.64
N GLU A 95 -19.94 77.10 36.46
CA GLU A 95 -21.27 76.55 36.69
C GLU A 95 -21.99 76.29 35.35
N PHE A 96 -22.31 75.01 35.09
CA PHE A 96 -23.15 74.61 33.97
C PHE A 96 -24.58 75.10 34.23
N ASP A 97 -24.97 76.19 33.57
CA ASP A 97 -26.28 76.85 33.69
C ASP A 97 -27.39 76.04 32.98
N PRO A 98 -28.34 75.39 33.70
CA PRO A 98 -29.43 74.65 33.10
C PRO A 98 -30.68 75.52 32.91
N LYS A 99 -30.55 76.83 32.64
CA LYS A 99 -31.68 77.76 32.42
C LYS A 99 -32.28 77.81 31.01
N HIS A 100 -31.98 76.85 30.13
CA HIS A 100 -32.74 76.67 28.89
C HIS A 100 -33.52 75.36 28.93
N LEU A 101 -34.70 75.39 29.56
CA LEU A 101 -35.92 74.66 29.17
C LEU A 101 -37.08 75.09 30.07
N HIS A 102 -37.80 76.13 29.65
CA HIS A 102 -39.12 76.49 30.16
C HIS A 102 -40.17 75.48 29.66
N TYR A 103 -41.09 75.03 30.52
CA TYR A 103 -42.53 75.41 30.50
C TYR A 103 -43.30 74.75 31.67
N ASP A 104 -43.88 75.63 32.52
CA ASP A 104 -45.22 75.64 33.16
C ASP A 104 -45.81 74.38 33.83
N THR A 105 -46.45 74.39 35.02
CA THR A 105 -47.27 75.43 35.64
C THR A 105 -47.59 75.11 37.13
N SER A 106 -47.62 76.16 37.96
CA SER A 106 -48.54 76.43 39.09
C SER A 106 -48.32 75.81 40.50
N PRO A 107 -48.76 76.53 41.57
CA PRO A 107 -48.07 76.59 42.86
C PRO A 107 -48.89 76.03 44.03
N PHE A 108 -48.25 75.69 45.17
CA PHE A 108 -48.76 75.97 46.53
C PHE A 108 -47.76 75.51 47.61
N GLY A 109 -47.41 76.43 48.52
CA GLY A 109 -47.34 76.16 49.97
C GLY A 109 -46.11 75.48 50.56
N ASP A 110 -45.15 76.32 50.97
CA ASP A 110 -44.61 76.43 52.34
C ASP A 110 -44.12 75.22 53.18
N GLN A 111 -42.94 75.48 53.78
CA GLN A 111 -42.43 75.04 55.08
C GLN A 111 -41.62 73.73 55.19
N SER A 112 -40.30 73.94 55.20
CA SER A 112 -39.35 73.47 56.21
C SER A 112 -39.54 72.07 56.80
N PHE A 113 -38.71 71.11 56.37
CA PHE A 113 -38.10 70.15 57.28
C PHE A 113 -36.78 69.64 56.71
N SER A 114 -35.69 70.02 57.37
CA SER A 114 -34.37 69.44 57.26
C SER A 114 -34.42 67.95 57.64
N LYS A 115 -34.38 67.09 56.63
CA LYS A 115 -33.94 65.69 56.77
C LYS A 115 -32.92 65.40 55.68
N SER A 116 -31.66 65.35 56.10
CA SER A 116 -30.59 64.70 55.36
C SER A 116 -31.04 63.28 55.01
N LEU A 117 -31.35 63.05 53.74
CA LEU A 117 -31.45 61.70 53.21
C LEU A 117 -30.04 61.10 53.19
N PRO A 118 -29.79 59.97 53.87
CA PRO A 118 -28.58 59.22 53.63
C PRO A 118 -28.67 58.63 52.23
N SER A 119 -27.70 58.96 51.38
CA SER A 119 -27.48 58.27 50.12
C SER A 119 -27.43 56.75 50.38
N PRO A 120 -28.13 55.92 49.59
CA PRO A 120 -28.13 54.48 49.81
C PRO A 120 -26.70 53.96 49.59
N ALA A 121 -26.08 53.45 50.65
CA ALA A 121 -24.83 52.72 50.55
C ALA A 121 -25.07 51.48 49.68
N LEU A 122 -24.56 51.51 48.44
CA LEU A 122 -24.67 50.42 47.46
C LEU A 122 -23.96 49.11 47.89
N PHE A 123 -23.28 49.11 49.04
CA PHE A 123 -22.68 47.91 49.63
C PHE A 123 -22.87 47.92 51.17
N PRO A 124 -23.45 46.86 51.76
CA PRO A 124 -23.57 46.78 53.21
C PRO A 124 -22.18 46.67 53.86
N ARG A 125 -21.89 47.56 54.82
CA ARG A 125 -20.82 47.38 55.81
C ARG A 125 -21.15 46.15 56.67
N GLY A 126 -20.71 44.98 56.23
CA GLY A 126 -20.77 43.73 56.97
C GLY A 126 -19.61 42.84 56.56
N LEU A 127 -18.90 42.27 57.55
CA LEU A 127 -17.83 41.30 57.32
C LEU A 127 -18.32 40.19 56.36
N PRO A 128 -17.53 39.82 55.33
CA PRO A 128 -17.92 38.73 54.44
C PRO A 128 -18.14 37.44 55.25
N LYS A 129 -19.27 36.78 54.97
CA LYS A 129 -19.64 35.47 55.52
C LYS A 129 -18.43 34.52 55.38
N PRO A 130 -18.01 33.77 56.41
CA PRO A 130 -16.86 32.90 56.31
C PRO A 130 -17.05 31.91 55.16
N SER A 131 -16.06 31.89 54.26
CA SER A 131 -15.97 30.94 53.15
C SER A 131 -16.20 29.51 53.65
N ALA A 132 -17.00 28.74 52.91
CA ALA A 132 -17.39 27.39 53.27
C ALA A 132 -16.16 26.54 53.67
N LYS A 133 -16.26 25.86 54.81
CA LYS A 133 -15.19 25.00 55.34
C LYS A 133 -14.91 23.86 54.34
N HIS A 134 -13.81 23.95 53.61
CA HIS A 134 -13.25 22.85 52.82
C HIS A 134 -12.01 22.28 53.54
N PRO A 135 -11.64 21.00 53.32
CA PRO A 135 -10.59 20.32 54.09
C PRO A 135 -9.18 20.96 53.98
N PHE A 136 -8.98 21.87 53.01
CA PHE A 136 -7.70 22.57 52.78
C PHE A 136 -7.76 24.09 53.07
N ALA A 137 -8.80 24.55 53.77
CA ALA A 137 -9.10 25.98 53.96
C ALA A 137 -8.03 26.78 54.72
N GLN A 138 -7.09 26.13 55.40
CA GLN A 138 -6.00 26.82 56.12
C GLN A 138 -4.93 27.40 55.19
N GLY A 139 -4.82 26.93 53.93
CA GLY A 139 -3.78 27.38 52.99
C GLY A 139 -4.26 27.72 51.59
N PHE A 140 -5.41 27.19 51.17
CA PHE A 140 -5.92 27.27 49.81
C PHE A 140 -7.33 27.86 49.76
N GLU A 141 -7.70 28.38 48.61
CA GLU A 141 -9.01 29.00 48.38
C GLU A 141 -10.12 27.97 48.14
N ALA A 142 -11.37 28.44 48.22
CA ALA A 142 -12.51 27.60 47.88
C ALA A 142 -12.49 27.27 46.37
N PRO A 143 -12.66 25.99 45.99
CA PRO A 143 -12.58 25.57 44.60
C PRO A 143 -13.73 26.17 43.78
N ASN A 144 -13.45 26.51 42.51
CA ASN A 144 -14.48 26.92 41.57
C ASN A 144 -15.15 25.70 40.94
N TRP A 145 -16.26 25.27 41.52
CA TRP A 145 -16.97 24.07 41.10
C TRP A 145 -17.48 24.12 39.66
N THR A 146 -17.86 25.28 39.13
CA THR A 146 -18.38 25.39 37.76
C THR A 146 -17.32 25.08 36.71
N GLN A 147 -16.12 25.65 36.85
CA GLN A 147 -14.99 25.38 35.96
C GLN A 147 -14.50 23.94 36.07
N LEU A 148 -14.52 23.38 37.28
CA LEU A 148 -14.18 21.97 37.49
C LEU A 148 -15.16 21.03 36.79
N LEU A 149 -16.46 21.29 36.90
CA LEU A 149 -17.50 20.49 36.23
C LEU A 149 -17.38 20.57 34.70
N ILE A 150 -17.07 21.74 34.15
CA ILE A 150 -16.81 21.91 32.70
C ILE A 150 -15.58 21.10 32.29
N HIS A 151 -14.47 21.18 33.03
CA HIS A 151 -13.26 20.44 32.73
C HIS A 151 -13.49 18.92 32.78
N LEU A 152 -14.16 18.43 33.83
CA LEU A 152 -14.55 17.03 33.96
C LEU A 152 -15.42 16.57 32.79
N GLY A 153 -16.43 17.38 32.41
CA GLY A 153 -17.28 17.11 31.26
C GLY A 153 -16.48 17.02 29.95
N LEU A 154 -15.54 17.94 29.71
CA LEU A 154 -14.67 17.91 28.54
C LEU A 154 -13.77 16.66 28.52
N CYS A 155 -13.20 16.27 29.65
CA CYS A 155 -12.39 15.05 29.77
C CYS A 155 -13.22 13.78 29.46
N LEU A 156 -14.48 13.71 29.94
CA LEU A 156 -15.36 12.57 29.69
C LEU A 156 -15.81 12.49 28.22
N VAL A 157 -16.08 13.63 27.57
CA VAL A 157 -16.56 13.69 26.18
C VAL A 157 -15.42 13.61 25.16
N ALA A 158 -14.16 13.85 25.56
CA ALA A 158 -13.00 13.83 24.66
C ALA A 158 -12.85 12.50 23.89
N TYR A 159 -12.97 11.36 24.58
CA TYR A 159 -12.86 10.04 23.95
C TYR A 159 -13.97 9.76 22.92
N PRO A 160 -15.27 9.84 23.27
CA PRO A 160 -16.34 9.58 22.30
C PRO A 160 -16.31 10.57 21.13
N LEU A 161 -15.93 11.83 21.36
CA LEU A 161 -15.82 12.82 20.30
C LEU A 161 -14.72 12.47 19.29
N LEU A 162 -13.52 12.06 19.75
CA LEU A 162 -12.47 11.59 18.84
C LEU A 162 -12.85 10.30 18.09
N MET A 163 -13.61 9.41 18.73
CA MET A 163 -14.11 8.20 18.08
C MET A 163 -15.04 8.54 16.90
N ILE A 164 -15.86 9.59 16.99
CA ILE A 164 -16.69 10.05 15.87
C ILE A 164 -15.82 10.45 14.67
N PHE A 165 -14.76 11.24 14.88
CA PHE A 165 -13.82 11.63 13.81
C PHE A 165 -13.14 10.41 13.18
N ILE A 166 -12.78 9.41 13.98
CA ILE A 166 -12.17 8.18 13.48
C ILE A 166 -13.14 7.38 12.63
N VAL A 167 -14.39 7.24 13.04
CA VAL A 167 -15.41 6.53 12.26
C VAL A 167 -15.62 7.22 10.91
N ILE A 168 -15.68 8.56 10.88
CA ILE A 168 -15.81 9.33 9.64
C ILE A 168 -14.57 9.17 8.73
N ALA A 169 -13.39 9.00 9.32
CA ALA A 169 -12.13 8.84 8.61
C ALA A 169 -11.89 7.43 8.02
N ARG A 170 -12.73 6.43 8.35
CA ARG A 170 -12.56 5.04 7.86
C ARG A 170 -12.76 4.95 6.35
N ALA A 171 -11.97 4.07 5.72
CA ALA A 171 -12.03 3.78 4.28
C ALA A 171 -11.85 5.01 3.38
N ARG A 172 -11.12 6.02 3.88
CA ARG A 172 -10.72 7.20 3.11
C ARG A 172 -9.26 7.07 2.68
N SER A 173 -8.82 7.95 1.77
CA SER A 173 -7.41 8.05 1.42
C SER A 173 -6.59 8.51 2.64
N LEU A 174 -5.28 8.27 2.60
CA LEU A 174 -4.36 8.65 3.68
C LEU A 174 -4.42 10.16 3.98
N PHE A 175 -4.51 10.97 2.94
CA PHE A 175 -4.64 12.42 3.08
C PHE A 175 -5.89 12.81 3.88
N TRP A 176 -7.07 12.34 3.45
CA TRP A 176 -8.34 12.66 4.11
C TRP A 176 -8.39 12.12 5.53
N THR A 177 -7.85 10.93 5.76
CA THR A 177 -7.78 10.33 7.09
C THR A 177 -6.94 11.18 8.04
N ARG A 178 -5.74 11.61 7.61
CA ARG A 178 -4.87 12.51 8.39
C ARG A 178 -5.54 13.85 8.66
N PHE A 179 -6.23 14.42 7.68
CA PHE A 179 -6.93 15.69 7.82
C PHE A 179 -8.06 15.61 8.86
N ILE A 180 -8.96 14.63 8.74
CA ILE A 180 -10.11 14.46 9.63
C ILE A 180 -9.67 14.16 11.06
N VAL A 181 -8.71 13.23 11.23
CA VAL A 181 -8.15 12.89 12.55
C VAL A 181 -7.41 14.08 13.16
N GLY A 182 -6.62 14.80 12.36
CA GLY A 182 -5.89 15.99 12.79
C GLY A 182 -6.83 17.11 13.26
N MET A 183 -7.91 17.35 12.52
CA MET A 183 -8.95 18.31 12.90
C MET A 183 -9.63 17.91 14.23
N GLY A 184 -9.99 16.62 14.38
CA GLY A 184 -10.58 16.10 15.61
C GLY A 184 -9.66 16.24 16.82
N CYS A 185 -8.39 15.83 16.69
CA CYS A 185 -7.37 15.94 17.74
C CYS A 185 -7.07 17.40 18.09
N GLY A 186 -7.01 18.27 17.07
CA GLY A 186 -6.83 19.72 17.21
C GLY A 186 -7.94 20.36 18.03
N MET A 187 -9.20 20.13 17.65
CA MET A 187 -10.36 20.69 18.33
C MET A 187 -10.46 20.21 19.79
N VAL A 188 -10.36 18.90 20.03
CA VAL A 188 -10.44 18.33 21.38
C VAL A 188 -9.27 18.80 22.25
N GLY A 189 -8.05 18.77 21.71
CA GLY A 189 -6.86 19.23 22.42
C GLY A 189 -6.92 20.72 22.76
N PHE A 190 -7.43 21.55 21.84
CA PHE A 190 -7.61 22.98 22.06
C PHE A 190 -8.65 23.26 23.16
N CYS A 191 -9.82 22.61 23.13
CA CYS A 191 -10.84 22.77 24.15
C CYS A 191 -10.36 22.34 25.55
N LEU A 192 -9.67 21.19 25.64
CA LEU A 192 -9.07 20.72 26.89
C LEU A 192 -7.97 21.67 27.38
N GLY A 193 -7.14 22.18 26.47
CA GLY A 193 -6.07 23.12 26.77
C GLY A 193 -6.60 24.45 27.29
N LEU A 194 -7.60 25.04 26.63
CA LEU A 194 -8.27 26.26 27.10
C LEU A 194 -8.89 26.07 28.49
N SER A 195 -9.57 24.94 28.71
CA SER A 195 -10.13 24.62 30.02
C SER A 195 -9.05 24.53 31.10
N LEU A 196 -7.91 23.88 30.81
CA LEU A 196 -6.79 23.77 31.74
C LEU A 196 -6.14 25.13 32.03
N LEU A 197 -6.00 25.99 31.02
CA LEU A 197 -5.46 27.35 31.16
C LEU A 197 -6.38 28.25 31.99
N GLN A 198 -7.71 28.15 31.80
CA GLN A 198 -8.69 28.89 32.59
C GLN A 198 -8.62 28.51 34.07
N LEU A 199 -8.39 27.23 34.38
CA LEU A 199 -8.14 26.77 35.74
C LEU A 199 -6.80 27.29 36.29
N GLY A 200 -5.75 27.27 35.47
CA GLY A 200 -4.42 27.77 35.82
C GLY A 200 -4.35 29.28 36.06
N LYS A 201 -5.21 30.07 35.42
CA LYS A 201 -5.25 31.55 35.51
C LYS A 201 -5.21 32.06 36.96
N LYS A 202 -5.89 31.37 37.87
CA LYS A 202 -5.94 31.75 39.29
C LYS A 202 -4.59 31.72 39.99
N PHE A 203 -3.69 30.80 39.60
CA PHE A 203 -2.32 30.78 40.14
C PHE A 203 -1.53 32.02 39.71
N MET A 204 -1.69 32.43 38.45
CA MET A 204 -1.06 33.64 37.93
C MET A 204 -1.57 34.89 38.63
N GLU A 205 -2.88 35.02 38.79
CA GLU A 205 -3.51 36.09 39.56
C GLU A 205 -2.97 36.14 41.00
N ALA A 206 -3.05 35.02 41.73
CA ALA A 206 -2.62 34.95 43.12
C ALA A 206 -1.12 35.24 43.28
N ALA A 207 -0.27 34.70 42.40
CA ALA A 207 1.16 34.93 42.44
C ALA A 207 1.55 36.38 42.11
N THR A 208 0.81 37.04 41.24
CA THR A 208 1.02 38.45 40.89
C THR A 208 0.69 39.34 42.07
N TRP A 209 -0.47 39.16 42.69
CA TRP A 209 -0.88 39.90 43.88
C TRP A 209 0.03 39.62 45.09
N ALA A 210 0.45 38.38 45.30
CA ALA A 210 1.43 38.05 46.32
C ALA A 210 2.77 38.76 46.09
N THR A 211 3.17 38.96 44.83
CA THR A 211 4.40 39.70 44.49
C THR A 211 4.27 41.18 44.87
N VAL A 212 3.11 41.80 44.63
CA VAL A 212 2.82 43.18 45.05
C VAL A 212 2.85 43.32 46.58
N ILE A 213 2.24 42.39 47.31
CA ILE A 213 2.24 42.38 48.78
C ILE A 213 3.66 42.18 49.35
N HIS A 214 4.48 41.30 48.75
CA HIS A 214 5.84 41.06 49.22
C HIS A 214 6.76 42.26 49.02
N GLN A 215 6.66 42.91 47.85
CA GLN A 215 7.47 44.08 47.51
C GLN A 215 7.12 45.33 48.33
N SER A 216 5.84 45.50 48.67
CA SER A 216 5.37 46.68 49.40
C SER A 216 5.76 46.73 50.88
N ARG A 217 6.24 45.62 51.46
CA ARG A 217 6.62 45.52 52.88
C ARG A 217 8.09 45.75 53.17
N VAL A 218 8.92 45.98 52.16
CA VAL A 218 10.32 46.36 52.36
C VAL A 218 10.38 47.86 52.62
N VAL A 219 10.93 48.25 53.78
CA VAL A 219 10.84 49.63 54.33
C VAL A 219 11.47 50.69 53.41
N ASP A 220 12.45 50.31 52.58
CA ASP A 220 13.21 51.23 51.72
C ASP A 220 13.07 50.95 50.20
N GLU A 221 12.18 50.04 49.76
CA GLU A 221 11.98 49.76 48.33
C GLU A 221 10.74 50.46 47.76
N PRO A 222 10.76 50.98 46.52
CA PRO A 222 9.68 51.85 46.04
C PRO A 222 8.38 51.13 45.57
N GLY A 223 8.12 49.87 45.93
CA GLY A 223 6.92 49.14 45.47
C GLY A 223 6.94 48.72 43.98
N VAL A 224 5.81 48.18 43.49
CA VAL A 224 5.70 47.61 42.12
C VAL A 224 5.18 48.66 41.13
N LYS A 225 5.81 48.75 39.95
CA LYS A 225 5.40 49.65 38.88
C LYS A 225 4.06 49.25 38.25
N LEU A 226 3.22 50.22 37.91
CA LEU A 226 1.93 49.98 37.24
C LEU A 226 2.11 49.23 35.93
N LYS A 227 3.10 49.59 35.12
CA LYS A 227 3.36 48.95 33.83
C LYS A 227 3.71 47.47 33.96
N ASP A 228 4.37 47.07 35.06
CA ASP A 228 4.71 45.68 35.31
C ASP A 228 3.49 44.90 35.79
N LEU A 229 2.62 45.53 36.58
CA LEU A 229 1.37 44.93 37.02
C LEU A 229 0.36 44.81 35.85
N ALA A 230 0.21 45.87 35.06
CA ALA A 230 -0.63 45.94 33.87
C ALA A 230 -0.20 44.92 32.80
N ALA A 231 1.12 44.78 32.57
CA ALA A 231 1.64 43.76 31.67
C ALA A 231 1.31 42.33 32.13
N ASN A 232 1.23 42.09 33.45
CA ASN A 232 0.85 40.78 33.99
C ASN A 232 -0.65 40.52 33.95
N SER A 233 -1.48 41.57 33.97
CA SER A 233 -2.94 41.43 33.87
C SER A 233 -3.46 41.37 32.43
N ALA A 234 -2.71 41.89 31.45
CA ALA A 234 -3.15 41.97 30.06
C ALA A 234 -3.30 40.58 29.40
N ASP A 235 -2.39 39.64 29.69
CA ASP A 235 -2.49 38.25 29.24
C ASP A 235 -2.16 37.28 30.37
N PRO A 236 -3.17 36.91 31.19
CA PRO A 236 -2.98 36.07 32.37
C PRO A 236 -2.87 34.57 32.04
N THR A 237 -3.01 34.21 30.77
CA THR A 237 -2.88 32.83 30.27
C THR A 237 -1.55 32.56 29.59
N SER A 238 -0.73 33.59 29.36
CA SER A 238 0.54 33.46 28.65
C SER A 238 1.70 32.94 29.53
N ALA A 239 2.48 32.03 28.96
CA ALA A 239 3.73 31.56 29.55
C ALA A 239 4.77 32.69 29.70
N TRP A 240 4.79 33.65 28.78
CA TRP A 240 5.74 34.77 28.82
C TRP A 240 5.50 35.64 30.05
N THR A 241 4.22 35.91 30.36
CA THR A 241 3.82 36.63 31.56
C THR A 241 4.28 35.91 32.83
N ALA A 242 4.11 34.59 32.89
CA ALA A 242 4.55 33.77 34.01
C ALA A 242 6.08 33.73 34.18
N LEU A 243 6.83 33.62 33.07
CA LEU A 243 8.30 33.68 33.08
C LEU A 243 8.81 35.06 33.52
N ARG A 244 8.20 36.13 33.01
CA ARG A 244 8.52 37.50 33.39
C ARG A 244 8.25 37.73 34.87
N LEU A 245 7.11 37.25 35.39
CA LEU A 245 6.78 37.35 36.80
C LEU A 245 7.75 36.52 37.67
N LEU A 246 8.16 35.32 37.22
CA LEU A 246 9.15 34.51 37.92
C LEU A 246 10.51 35.21 37.95
N TRP A 247 10.93 35.82 36.85
CA TRP A 247 12.13 36.65 36.77
C TRP A 247 12.06 37.85 37.71
N TYR A 248 10.93 38.55 37.73
CA TYR A 248 10.68 39.66 38.66
C TYR A 248 10.77 39.20 40.11
N ARG A 249 10.15 38.08 40.47
CA ARG A 249 10.26 37.53 41.83
C ARG A 249 11.68 37.10 42.20
N TYR A 250 12.52 36.79 41.22
CA TYR A 250 13.95 36.51 41.45
C TYR A 250 14.77 37.79 41.63
N MET A 251 14.47 38.84 40.86
CA MET A 251 15.20 40.12 40.90
C MET A 251 14.82 41.01 42.09
N TYR A 252 13.56 40.98 42.51
CA TYR A 252 13.05 41.78 43.61
C TYR A 252 13.52 41.22 44.98
N THR A 253 14.06 42.07 45.87
CA THR A 253 14.63 41.58 47.14
C THR A 253 13.54 41.23 48.16
N GLY A 254 12.42 41.96 48.16
CA GLY A 254 11.26 41.72 49.03
C GLY A 254 10.53 40.40 48.81
N THR A 255 10.70 39.77 47.64
CA THR A 255 10.12 38.44 47.34
C THR A 255 10.99 37.29 47.85
N SER A 256 12.20 37.56 48.34
CA SER A 256 13.09 36.55 48.91
C SER A 256 12.50 35.92 50.19
N ARG A 257 12.73 34.61 50.36
CA ARG A 257 12.20 33.83 51.46
C ARG A 257 12.64 34.35 52.83
N SER A 258 13.85 34.92 52.93
CA SER A 258 14.41 35.43 54.18
C SER A 258 13.61 36.61 54.74
N PHE A 259 13.12 37.50 53.89
CA PHE A 259 12.39 38.71 54.30
C PHE A 259 10.93 38.46 54.64
N ARG A 260 10.32 37.44 54.03
CA ARG A 260 8.88 37.14 54.20
C ARG A 260 8.55 36.05 55.22
N GLN A 261 9.55 35.31 55.71
CA GLN A 261 9.34 34.12 56.57
C GLN A 261 8.44 34.37 57.79
N GLN A 262 8.37 35.63 58.26
CA GLN A 262 7.58 36.06 59.42
C GLN A 262 6.07 36.11 59.15
N TYR A 263 5.63 36.35 57.91
CA TYR A 263 4.20 36.52 57.58
C TYR A 263 3.73 35.65 56.39
N ASP A 264 4.64 35.08 55.60
CA ASP A 264 4.30 34.16 54.52
C ASP A 264 5.42 33.13 54.27
N ARG A 265 5.06 31.84 54.38
CA ARG A 265 5.98 30.70 54.16
C ARG A 265 5.76 29.99 52.82
N ARG A 266 4.77 30.37 52.01
CA ARG A 266 4.33 29.64 50.82
C ARG A 266 5.34 29.74 49.66
N PRO A 267 5.60 28.66 48.89
CA PRO A 267 6.59 28.66 47.81
C PRO A 267 6.01 29.20 46.49
N TRP A 268 5.76 30.51 46.41
CA TRP A 268 5.14 31.14 45.24
C TRP A 268 5.82 30.90 43.88
N SER A 269 7.15 30.75 43.84
CA SER A 269 7.84 30.39 42.59
C SER A 269 7.50 28.98 42.10
N LEU A 270 7.15 28.06 43.01
CA LEU A 270 6.69 26.72 42.66
C LEU A 270 5.27 26.74 42.07
N PHE A 271 4.40 27.63 42.56
CA PHE A 271 3.07 27.85 41.97
C PHE A 271 3.17 28.42 40.54
N LEU A 272 4.11 29.32 40.29
CA LEU A 272 4.40 29.81 38.93
C LEU A 272 5.00 28.72 38.04
N ALA A 273 5.90 27.89 38.56
CA ALA A 273 6.43 26.74 37.83
C ALA A 273 5.34 25.72 37.49
N PHE A 274 4.39 25.49 38.41
CA PHE A 274 3.22 24.64 38.16
C PHE A 274 2.31 25.23 37.09
N PHE A 275 2.05 26.55 37.10
CA PHE A 275 1.31 27.20 36.02
C PHE A 275 2.01 27.04 34.66
N LEU A 276 3.34 27.23 34.61
CA LEU A 276 4.13 27.00 33.39
C LEU A 276 4.02 25.55 32.89
N LEU A 277 3.99 24.58 33.81
CA LEU A 277 3.71 23.18 33.47
C LEU A 277 2.32 23.02 32.85
N LEU A 278 1.28 23.64 33.42
CA LEU A 278 -0.07 23.61 32.86
C LEU A 278 -0.12 24.21 31.46
N VAL A 279 0.58 25.33 31.20
CA VAL A 279 0.68 25.92 29.87
C VAL A 279 1.39 24.99 28.89
N GLY A 280 2.50 24.37 29.31
CA GLY A 280 3.23 23.40 28.49
C GLY A 280 2.36 22.18 28.14
N VAL A 281 1.66 21.62 29.12
CA VAL A 281 0.71 20.52 28.90
C VAL A 281 -0.40 20.96 27.97
N ALA A 282 -1.03 22.10 28.23
CA ALA A 282 -2.12 22.64 27.39
C ALA A 282 -1.71 22.83 25.93
N ALA A 283 -0.52 23.37 25.68
CA ALA A 283 0.02 23.55 24.33
C ALA A 283 0.34 22.21 23.64
N SER A 284 0.76 21.19 24.40
CA SER A 284 1.10 19.86 23.87
C SER A 284 -0.13 18.98 23.54
N LEU A 285 -1.31 19.30 24.08
CA LEU A 285 -2.51 18.46 23.99
C LEU A 285 -2.89 18.06 22.56
N PRO A 286 -3.03 18.99 21.59
CA PRO A 286 -3.34 18.61 20.20
C PRO A 286 -2.34 17.64 19.59
N PHE A 287 -1.05 17.84 19.88
CA PHE A 287 0.03 17.03 19.33
C PHE A 287 0.04 15.62 19.93
N VAL A 288 -0.06 15.50 21.25
CA VAL A 288 -0.07 14.20 21.94
C VAL A 288 -1.30 13.39 21.53
N LEU A 289 -2.49 14.01 21.46
CA LEU A 289 -3.70 13.34 20.96
C LEU A 289 -3.51 12.83 19.52
N GLY A 290 -2.89 13.64 18.65
CA GLY A 290 -2.57 13.22 17.29
C GLY A 290 -1.58 12.05 17.20
N ARG A 291 -0.73 11.84 18.23
CA ARG A 291 0.21 10.70 18.30
C ARG A 291 -0.40 9.43 18.89
N ILE A 292 -1.46 9.55 19.69
CA ILE A 292 -2.19 8.41 20.25
C ILE A 292 -3.08 7.73 19.18
N VAL A 293 -3.50 8.48 18.17
CA VAL A 293 -4.25 7.91 17.03
C VAL A 293 -3.29 7.29 16.03
N ILE A 294 -3.39 5.98 15.85
CA ILE A 294 -2.63 5.26 14.83
C ILE A 294 -3.44 5.21 13.54
N ILE A 295 -2.79 5.58 12.43
CA ILE A 295 -3.32 5.46 11.08
C ILE A 295 -2.55 4.35 10.38
N SER A 296 -3.27 3.31 9.96
CA SER A 296 -2.74 2.18 9.21
C SER A 296 -3.29 2.20 7.78
N THR A 297 -2.45 1.91 6.80
CA THR A 297 -2.84 1.82 5.39
C THR A 297 -2.96 0.36 4.96
N THR A 298 -3.99 0.06 4.19
CA THR A 298 -4.20 -1.25 3.56
C THR A 298 -4.40 -1.05 2.08
N VAL A 299 -3.66 -1.80 1.27
CA VAL A 299 -3.83 -1.82 -0.18
C VAL A 299 -4.92 -2.83 -0.53
N ILE A 300 -5.89 -2.42 -1.35
CA ILE A 300 -6.98 -3.28 -1.81
C ILE A 300 -7.02 -3.22 -3.33
N HIS A 301 -7.01 -4.38 -3.98
CA HIS A 301 -7.26 -4.52 -5.41
C HIS A 301 -8.71 -4.12 -5.71
N GLN A 302 -8.90 -3.19 -6.64
CA GLN A 302 -10.23 -2.73 -7.05
C GLN A 302 -10.52 -3.13 -8.49
N ARG A 303 -11.80 -3.25 -8.85
CA ARG A 303 -12.26 -3.61 -10.20
C ARG A 303 -13.19 -2.58 -10.82
N GLU A 304 -13.35 -1.42 -10.18
CA GLU A 304 -14.32 -0.41 -10.60
C GLU A 304 -13.75 0.59 -11.58
N GLN A 305 -12.51 1.04 -11.38
CA GLN A 305 -11.90 2.08 -12.20
C GLN A 305 -10.71 1.52 -12.95
N TYR A 306 -10.69 1.69 -14.26
CA TYR A 306 -9.61 1.18 -15.10
C TYR A 306 -9.11 2.21 -16.12
N THR A 307 -7.91 1.94 -16.63
CA THR A 307 -7.33 2.61 -17.80
C THR A 307 -6.87 1.56 -18.79
N GLU A 308 -6.93 1.87 -20.09
CA GLU A 308 -6.40 0.98 -21.12
C GLU A 308 -4.89 1.18 -21.28
N VAL A 309 -4.15 0.07 -21.30
CA VAL A 309 -2.68 0.02 -21.47
C VAL A 309 -2.33 -1.01 -22.55
N PRO A 310 -1.28 -0.81 -23.34
CA PRO A 310 -0.80 -1.82 -24.28
C PRO A 310 0.02 -2.88 -23.53
N VAL A 311 -0.21 -4.16 -23.86
CA VAL A 311 0.61 -5.30 -23.42
C VAL A 311 1.02 -6.14 -24.62
N LYS A 312 2.16 -6.83 -24.53
CA LYS A 312 2.66 -7.70 -25.60
C LYS A 312 1.99 -9.07 -25.53
N GLY A 313 0.79 -9.14 -26.08
CA GLY A 313 -0.05 -10.34 -26.09
C GLY A 313 -0.35 -10.89 -27.49
N ALA A 314 -0.09 -10.12 -28.54
CA ALA A 314 -0.36 -10.51 -29.92
C ALA A 314 0.94 -10.79 -30.69
N SER A 315 0.84 -11.49 -31.82
CA SER A 315 1.93 -11.63 -32.78
C SER A 315 1.86 -10.51 -33.82
N SER A 316 2.97 -9.81 -34.04
CA SER A 316 3.11 -8.84 -35.12
C SER A 316 3.37 -9.52 -36.47
N ASP A 317 3.29 -8.77 -37.57
CA ASP A 317 3.60 -9.32 -38.90
C ASP A 317 5.06 -9.80 -39.01
N THR A 318 6.00 -9.21 -38.25
CA THR A 318 7.41 -9.64 -38.20
C THR A 318 7.58 -10.95 -37.44
N ASP A 319 6.80 -11.15 -36.37
CA ASP A 319 6.78 -12.40 -35.61
C ASP A 319 6.26 -13.55 -36.48
N ILE A 320 5.18 -13.30 -37.22
CA ILE A 320 4.58 -14.27 -38.14
C ILE A 320 5.58 -14.64 -39.24
N ALA A 321 6.24 -13.66 -39.86
CA ALA A 321 7.27 -13.91 -40.87
C ALA A 321 8.43 -14.76 -40.34
N SER A 322 8.84 -14.54 -39.08
CA SER A 322 9.89 -15.32 -38.42
C SER A 322 9.46 -16.77 -38.18
N ALA A 323 8.22 -16.99 -37.75
CA ALA A 323 7.65 -18.34 -37.64
C ALA A 323 7.60 -19.06 -38.99
N THR A 324 7.16 -18.38 -40.06
CA THR A 324 7.12 -18.93 -41.42
C THR A 324 8.50 -19.40 -41.89
N LEU A 325 9.56 -18.66 -41.57
CA LEU A 325 10.94 -19.05 -41.90
C LEU A 325 11.41 -20.29 -41.15
N LEU A 326 10.94 -20.48 -39.92
CA LEU A 326 11.33 -21.61 -39.08
C LEU A 326 10.54 -22.89 -39.36
N ARG A 327 9.32 -22.79 -39.91
CA ARG A 327 8.41 -23.91 -40.15
C ARG A 327 9.06 -25.15 -40.77
N PRO A 328 9.90 -25.06 -41.83
CA PRO A 328 10.54 -26.24 -42.43
C PRO A 328 11.46 -27.01 -41.49
N THR A 329 11.98 -26.35 -40.44
CA THR A 329 12.82 -26.97 -39.41
C THR A 329 12.03 -27.94 -38.53
N PHE A 330 10.74 -27.66 -38.34
CA PHE A 330 9.85 -28.40 -37.46
C PHE A 330 9.07 -29.51 -38.19
N GLU A 331 8.75 -29.32 -39.48
CA GLU A 331 8.08 -30.32 -40.33
C GLU A 331 8.95 -31.58 -40.59
N GLY A 332 10.26 -31.52 -40.30
CA GLY A 332 11.20 -32.61 -40.57
C GLY A 332 11.28 -33.67 -39.46
N PHE A 333 10.76 -34.89 -39.75
CA PHE A 333 10.82 -36.05 -38.83
C PHE A 333 12.24 -36.42 -38.35
N VAL A 334 13.28 -36.12 -39.14
CA VAL A 334 14.67 -36.52 -38.83
C VAL A 334 15.30 -35.64 -37.76
N ALA A 335 14.99 -34.33 -37.73
CA ALA A 335 15.71 -33.38 -36.89
C ALA A 335 15.16 -33.30 -35.46
N THR A 336 13.84 -33.44 -35.28
CA THR A 336 13.16 -33.28 -33.96
C THR A 336 13.64 -32.03 -33.20
N TRP A 337 13.79 -30.92 -33.93
CA TRP A 337 14.34 -29.67 -33.40
C TRP A 337 13.38 -29.03 -32.39
N THR A 338 13.93 -28.33 -31.40
CA THR A 338 13.15 -27.53 -30.44
C THR A 338 13.68 -26.11 -30.35
N LEU A 339 12.80 -25.14 -30.13
CA LEU A 339 13.11 -23.71 -30.02
C LEU A 339 14.01 -23.41 -28.82
N ALA A 340 13.82 -24.12 -27.71
CA ALA A 340 14.66 -24.04 -26.53
C ALA A 340 15.24 -25.43 -26.18
N PRO A 341 16.47 -25.53 -25.66
CA PRO A 341 17.00 -26.77 -25.12
C PRO A 341 16.35 -27.11 -23.78
N PHE A 342 16.34 -28.39 -23.39
CA PHE A 342 15.80 -28.82 -22.09
C PHE A 342 16.52 -28.19 -20.89
N SER A 343 17.81 -27.87 -21.01
CA SER A 343 18.56 -27.20 -19.94
C SER A 343 18.08 -25.77 -19.68
N GLU A 344 17.41 -25.14 -20.65
CA GLU A 344 16.87 -23.79 -20.55
C GLU A 344 15.36 -23.77 -20.27
N HIS A 345 14.72 -24.94 -20.04
CA HIS A 345 13.30 -25.01 -19.66
C HIS A 345 12.97 -24.19 -18.41
N GLY A 346 13.93 -23.95 -17.51
CA GLY A 346 13.77 -23.04 -16.38
C GLY A 346 13.59 -21.56 -16.76
N GLY A 347 13.82 -21.20 -18.03
CA GLY A 347 13.60 -19.86 -18.58
C GLY A 347 12.23 -19.68 -19.24
N LEU A 348 11.49 -20.76 -19.53
CA LEU A 348 10.12 -20.68 -20.06
C LEU A 348 9.13 -20.34 -18.93
N PRO A 349 8.01 -19.66 -19.23
CA PRO A 349 7.03 -19.31 -18.22
C PRO A 349 6.38 -20.59 -17.63
N PRO A 350 6.14 -20.65 -16.32
CA PRO A 350 5.47 -21.79 -15.72
C PRO A 350 4.01 -21.90 -16.20
N VAL A 351 3.48 -23.12 -16.17
CA VAL A 351 2.08 -23.39 -16.51
C VAL A 351 1.18 -23.04 -15.32
N VAL A 352 0.05 -22.39 -15.60
CA VAL A 352 -1.02 -22.13 -14.65
C VAL A 352 -2.33 -22.71 -15.16
N THR A 353 -3.14 -23.25 -14.26
CA THR A 353 -4.40 -23.93 -14.58
C THR A 353 -5.57 -23.29 -13.86
N PHE A 354 -6.72 -23.24 -14.53
CA PHE A 354 -7.99 -22.80 -13.95
C PHE A 354 -9.09 -23.78 -14.32
N ASP A 355 -10.00 -24.05 -13.38
CA ASP A 355 -11.19 -24.87 -13.67
C ASP A 355 -12.35 -23.99 -14.15
N TYR A 356 -13.03 -24.41 -15.21
CA TYR A 356 -14.17 -23.71 -15.78
C TYR A 356 -15.21 -24.70 -16.30
N GLN A 357 -16.43 -24.65 -15.75
CA GLN A 357 -17.55 -25.52 -16.15
C GLN A 357 -17.26 -27.03 -16.14
N GLY A 358 -16.30 -27.49 -15.34
CA GLY A 358 -15.90 -28.90 -15.26
C GLY A 358 -14.66 -29.25 -16.08
N ASP A 359 -14.17 -28.33 -16.92
CA ASP A 359 -12.93 -28.49 -17.67
C ASP A 359 -11.77 -27.80 -16.95
N THR A 360 -10.56 -28.32 -17.12
CA THR A 360 -9.32 -27.65 -16.72
C THR A 360 -8.72 -26.94 -17.94
N ILE A 361 -8.48 -25.63 -17.81
CA ILE A 361 -7.89 -24.80 -18.86
C ILE A 361 -6.44 -24.48 -18.47
N TYR A 362 -5.53 -24.70 -19.42
CA TYR A 362 -4.10 -24.52 -19.23
C TYR A 362 -3.61 -23.24 -19.92
N PHE A 363 -2.75 -22.49 -19.23
CA PHE A 363 -2.12 -21.26 -19.72
C PHE A 363 -0.62 -21.25 -19.44
N SER A 364 0.17 -20.60 -20.31
CA SER A 364 1.54 -20.18 -20.01
C SER A 364 1.51 -18.89 -19.21
N GLU A 365 2.18 -18.78 -18.05
CA GLU A 365 2.24 -17.53 -17.27
C GLU A 365 2.75 -16.32 -18.06
N VAL A 366 2.40 -15.13 -17.57
CA VAL A 366 2.82 -13.85 -18.17
C VAL A 366 4.21 -13.49 -17.69
N ILE A 367 5.10 -13.12 -18.61
CA ILE A 367 6.43 -12.62 -18.25
C ILE A 367 6.46 -11.10 -18.14
N LEU A 368 7.39 -10.57 -17.34
CA LEU A 368 7.53 -9.13 -17.13
C LEU A 368 7.77 -8.37 -18.43
N SER A 369 8.56 -8.92 -19.36
CA SER A 369 8.82 -8.32 -20.68
C SER A 369 7.53 -7.99 -21.43
N GLN A 370 6.48 -8.81 -21.29
CA GLN A 370 5.20 -8.55 -21.98
C GLN A 370 4.43 -7.34 -21.42
N LEU A 371 4.74 -6.91 -20.21
CA LEU A 371 4.11 -5.75 -19.56
C LEU A 371 4.90 -4.44 -19.77
N LEU A 372 6.07 -4.52 -20.43
CA LEU A 372 6.92 -3.37 -20.69
C LEU A 372 6.66 -2.79 -22.10
N PRO A 373 6.69 -1.46 -22.29
CA PRO A 373 6.40 -0.83 -23.60
C PRO A 373 7.31 -1.31 -24.75
N ASN A 374 8.58 -1.57 -24.45
CA ASN A 374 9.59 -2.02 -25.41
C ASN A 374 9.96 -3.50 -25.24
N GLY A 375 9.16 -4.26 -24.48
CA GLY A 375 9.39 -5.68 -24.32
C GLY A 375 8.75 -6.50 -25.44
N SER A 376 8.76 -7.82 -25.25
CA SER A 376 8.22 -8.81 -26.19
C SER A 376 7.94 -10.12 -25.46
N GLY A 377 7.09 -10.96 -26.05
CA GLY A 377 6.96 -12.36 -25.66
C GLY A 377 7.87 -13.30 -26.47
N PHE A 378 7.78 -14.60 -26.18
CA PHE A 378 8.56 -15.65 -26.84
C PHE A 378 8.20 -15.82 -28.32
N GLY A 379 7.02 -15.36 -28.74
CA GLY A 379 6.54 -15.42 -30.12
C GLY A 379 7.32 -14.57 -31.13
N THR A 380 8.40 -13.90 -30.73
CA THR A 380 9.38 -13.31 -31.67
C THR A 380 10.24 -14.36 -32.36
N PHE A 381 10.35 -15.57 -31.79
CA PHE A 381 11.17 -16.67 -32.28
C PHE A 381 12.68 -16.34 -32.41
N GLU A 382 13.16 -15.30 -31.72
CA GLU A 382 14.58 -14.96 -31.66
C GLU A 382 15.28 -15.71 -30.52
N SER A 383 16.46 -16.28 -30.79
CA SER A 383 17.27 -17.03 -29.81
C SER A 383 17.93 -16.15 -28.75
N THR A 384 17.99 -14.83 -28.98
CA THR A 384 18.68 -13.85 -28.13
C THR A 384 17.74 -13.03 -27.24
N THR A 385 16.44 -12.97 -27.55
CA THR A 385 15.43 -12.21 -26.78
C THR A 385 14.89 -12.98 -25.57
N THR A 386 15.34 -14.22 -25.38
CA THR A 386 14.76 -15.23 -24.48
C THR A 386 15.68 -15.62 -23.32
N MET A 387 16.55 -14.71 -22.87
CA MET A 387 17.33 -14.95 -21.64
C MET A 387 16.49 -14.71 -20.38
N PRO A 388 16.46 -15.64 -19.41
CA PRO A 388 15.83 -15.41 -18.13
C PRO A 388 16.54 -14.26 -17.38
N VAL A 389 15.73 -13.44 -16.71
CA VAL A 389 16.07 -12.20 -15.98
C VAL A 389 17.28 -12.33 -15.04
N ALA A 390 17.69 -13.54 -14.65
CA ALA A 390 18.85 -13.79 -13.80
C ALA A 390 20.18 -13.23 -14.35
N GLN A 391 20.34 -13.10 -15.68
CA GLN A 391 21.52 -12.48 -16.29
C GLN A 391 21.31 -11.03 -16.72
N GLN A 392 20.11 -10.48 -16.53
CA GLN A 392 19.77 -9.08 -16.81
C GLN A 392 20.16 -8.14 -15.65
N LYS A 393 21.08 -8.56 -14.77
CA LYS A 393 21.63 -7.74 -13.68
C LYS A 393 22.43 -6.51 -14.16
N GLU A 394 22.71 -6.40 -15.47
CA GLU A 394 23.47 -5.29 -16.05
C GLU A 394 22.82 -4.63 -17.27
N GLN A 395 21.52 -4.82 -17.52
CA GLN A 395 20.84 -3.84 -18.35
C GLN A 395 20.60 -2.61 -17.49
N LYS A 396 21.45 -1.59 -17.72
CA LYS A 396 21.29 -0.18 -17.36
C LYS A 396 19.85 0.09 -16.97
N GLU A 397 19.62 0.68 -15.78
CA GLU A 397 18.39 1.41 -15.48
C GLU A 397 17.90 2.07 -16.76
N ILE A 398 16.95 1.41 -17.43
CA ILE A 398 16.29 1.99 -18.58
C ILE A 398 15.59 3.15 -17.92
N LYS A 399 16.04 4.38 -18.18
CA LYS A 399 15.28 5.57 -17.82
C LYS A 399 13.96 5.41 -18.56
N VAL A 400 12.99 4.84 -17.86
CA VAL A 400 11.64 4.59 -18.33
C VAL A 400 11.04 5.98 -18.49
N ASP A 401 10.92 6.43 -19.73
CA ASP A 401 10.09 7.58 -20.03
C ASP A 401 8.68 7.27 -19.51
N ALA A 402 8.15 8.16 -18.65
CA ALA A 402 6.89 8.03 -17.92
C ALA A 402 5.62 8.05 -18.82
N ALA A 403 5.74 7.61 -20.07
CA ALA A 403 4.63 7.41 -20.97
C ALA A 403 4.02 6.01 -20.74
N LYS A 404 3.15 5.91 -19.74
CA LYS A 404 2.16 4.83 -19.51
C LYS A 404 2.71 3.41 -19.37
N THR A 405 3.60 3.19 -18.41
CA THR A 405 3.94 1.83 -17.95
C THR A 405 2.91 1.28 -16.96
N VAL A 406 2.81 -0.05 -16.90
CA VAL A 406 2.04 -0.78 -15.89
C VAL A 406 2.81 -0.76 -14.58
N ASP A 407 2.31 -0.06 -13.56
CA ASP A 407 3.01 -0.01 -12.27
C ASP A 407 2.92 -1.36 -11.52
N PRO A 408 3.98 -1.74 -10.79
CA PRO A 408 3.91 -2.89 -9.89
C PRO A 408 2.80 -2.74 -8.85
N GLY A 409 2.09 -3.83 -8.57
CA GLY A 409 0.91 -3.94 -7.72
C GLY A 409 -0.41 -3.90 -8.49
N TRP A 410 -0.42 -3.38 -9.71
CA TRP A 410 -1.65 -3.24 -10.48
C TRP A 410 -2.14 -4.58 -11.03
N THR A 411 -3.46 -4.66 -11.17
CA THR A 411 -4.14 -5.82 -11.74
C THR A 411 -4.51 -5.52 -13.18
N LEU A 412 -4.20 -6.43 -14.10
CA LEU A 412 -4.49 -6.32 -15.52
C LEU A 412 -5.50 -7.37 -15.93
N ARG A 413 -6.35 -7.04 -16.89
CA ARG A 413 -7.24 -7.99 -17.53
C ARG A 413 -7.06 -7.90 -19.03
N PHE A 414 -6.79 -9.03 -19.68
CA PHE A 414 -6.65 -9.12 -21.13
C PHE A 414 -6.85 -10.55 -21.64
N PRO A 415 -7.19 -10.72 -22.93
CA PRO A 415 -7.40 -12.04 -23.52
C PRO A 415 -6.06 -12.73 -23.76
N ARG A 416 -6.02 -14.05 -23.52
CA ARG A 416 -4.87 -14.95 -23.68
C ARG A 416 -5.32 -16.27 -24.29
N TRP A 417 -4.43 -16.92 -25.02
CA TRP A 417 -4.67 -18.26 -25.54
C TRP A 417 -4.59 -19.29 -24.40
N GLY A 418 -5.61 -20.15 -24.29
CA GLY A 418 -5.67 -21.24 -23.33
C GLY A 418 -6.04 -22.55 -24.03
N ILE A 419 -5.68 -23.67 -23.39
CA ILE A 419 -5.87 -25.02 -23.94
C ILE A 419 -6.94 -25.76 -23.15
N ARG A 420 -7.83 -26.44 -23.86
CA ARG A 420 -8.68 -27.51 -23.34
C ARG A 420 -8.43 -28.78 -24.15
N MET A 421 -8.37 -29.93 -23.48
CA MET A 421 -8.14 -31.20 -24.16
C MET A 421 -8.84 -32.36 -23.46
N HIS A 422 -9.60 -33.13 -24.24
CA HIS A 422 -10.21 -34.37 -23.82
C HIS A 422 -9.68 -35.51 -24.69
N CYS A 423 -9.41 -36.65 -24.05
CA CYS A 423 -8.85 -37.82 -24.70
C CYS A 423 -9.72 -39.05 -24.43
N ALA A 424 -9.71 -39.98 -25.38
CA ALA A 424 -10.30 -41.29 -25.26
C ALA A 424 -9.28 -42.35 -25.67
N LYS A 425 -9.27 -43.47 -24.95
CA LYS A 425 -8.50 -44.65 -25.36
C LYS A 425 -9.13 -45.23 -26.63
N ILE A 426 -8.30 -45.73 -27.54
CA ILE A 426 -8.82 -46.44 -28.73
C ILE A 426 -9.44 -47.76 -28.23
N PRO A 427 -10.69 -48.10 -28.59
CA PRO A 427 -11.33 -49.26 -27.99
C PRO A 427 -10.59 -50.57 -28.31
N PRO A 428 -10.51 -51.50 -27.35
CA PRO A 428 -9.74 -52.72 -27.48
C PRO A 428 -10.28 -53.56 -28.64
N GLY A 429 -9.46 -53.76 -29.65
CA GLY A 429 -9.79 -54.58 -30.80
C GLY A 429 -8.53 -54.90 -31.60
N PRO A 430 -8.26 -56.16 -31.96
CA PRO A 430 -7.05 -56.55 -32.69
C PRO A 430 -6.94 -55.91 -34.07
N SER A 431 -8.06 -55.39 -34.55
CA SER A 431 -8.18 -54.72 -35.84
C SER A 431 -7.98 -53.20 -35.73
N ASN A 432 -8.30 -52.55 -34.60
CA ASN A 432 -8.13 -51.10 -34.43
C ASN A 432 -6.66 -50.69 -34.24
N ILE A 433 -5.85 -51.57 -33.65
CA ILE A 433 -4.40 -51.39 -33.53
C ILE A 433 -3.72 -52.56 -34.25
N LEU A 434 -3.15 -52.29 -35.42
CA LEU A 434 -2.35 -53.27 -36.14
C LEU A 434 -0.88 -53.12 -35.72
N ALA A 435 -0.43 -54.01 -34.82
CA ALA A 435 0.90 -53.96 -34.22
C ALA A 435 2.05 -53.88 -35.25
N LEU A 436 2.02 -54.75 -36.27
CA LEU A 436 3.03 -54.80 -37.32
C LEU A 436 2.43 -55.26 -38.65
N SER A 437 2.64 -54.47 -39.69
CA SER A 437 2.23 -54.80 -41.05
C SER A 437 3.36 -55.44 -41.87
N PRO A 438 3.04 -56.07 -43.03
CA PRO A 438 4.06 -56.58 -43.95
C PRO A 438 5.09 -55.55 -44.40
N SER A 439 4.69 -54.27 -44.51
CA SER A 439 5.59 -53.16 -44.86
C SER A 439 6.27 -52.51 -43.64
N ASN A 440 6.26 -53.17 -42.47
CA ASN A 440 6.94 -52.73 -41.23
C ASN A 440 6.37 -51.43 -40.61
N PHE A 441 5.05 -51.24 -40.69
CA PHE A 441 4.34 -50.14 -40.03
C PHE A 441 3.42 -50.65 -38.91
N THR A 442 3.19 -49.80 -37.92
CA THR A 442 2.08 -49.95 -36.97
C THR A 442 0.94 -49.04 -37.41
N TYR A 443 -0.30 -49.53 -37.40
CA TYR A 443 -1.47 -48.72 -37.73
C TYR A 443 -2.40 -48.56 -36.53
N ILE A 444 -2.93 -47.34 -36.38
CA ILE A 444 -4.06 -47.05 -35.50
C ILE A 444 -5.23 -46.66 -36.38
N PHE A 445 -6.40 -47.24 -36.12
CA PHE A 445 -7.67 -46.88 -36.73
C PHE A 445 -8.61 -46.38 -35.64
N THR A 446 -9.12 -45.17 -35.82
CA THR A 446 -9.99 -44.52 -34.83
C THR A 446 -11.44 -44.63 -35.28
N PRO A 447 -12.30 -45.30 -34.47
CA PRO A 447 -13.74 -45.36 -34.74
C PRO A 447 -14.37 -43.97 -34.72
N ARG A 448 -15.38 -43.77 -35.57
CA ARG A 448 -16.14 -42.52 -35.67
C ARG A 448 -16.89 -42.19 -34.39
N GLU A 449 -17.38 -43.20 -33.69
CA GLU A 449 -18.08 -43.04 -32.41
C GLU A 449 -17.16 -42.49 -31.32
N THR A 450 -15.92 -42.97 -31.25
CA THR A 450 -14.90 -42.47 -30.30
C THR A 450 -14.66 -40.97 -30.50
N LEU A 451 -14.42 -40.53 -31.75
CA LEU A 451 -14.25 -39.10 -32.02
C LEU A 451 -15.52 -38.31 -31.76
N ARG A 452 -16.70 -38.82 -32.15
CA ARG A 452 -17.97 -38.13 -31.90
C ARG A 452 -18.16 -37.85 -30.41
N SER A 453 -17.87 -38.82 -29.55
CA SER A 453 -17.93 -38.62 -28.10
C SER A 453 -17.00 -37.51 -27.57
N LEU A 454 -15.84 -37.32 -28.20
CA LEU A 454 -14.92 -36.22 -27.85
C LEU A 454 -15.46 -34.86 -28.29
N PHE A 455 -16.06 -34.75 -29.48
CA PHE A 455 -16.70 -33.51 -29.91
C PHE A 455 -17.91 -33.17 -29.03
N ASP A 456 -18.74 -34.17 -28.72
CA ASP A 456 -19.89 -34.02 -27.84
C ASP A 456 -19.45 -33.56 -26.44
N SER A 457 -18.30 -34.02 -25.94
CA SER A 457 -17.75 -33.59 -24.64
C SER A 457 -17.39 -32.10 -24.54
N PHE A 458 -17.22 -31.42 -25.68
CA PHE A 458 -16.95 -29.98 -25.76
C PHE A 458 -18.16 -29.18 -26.29
N ASP A 459 -19.32 -29.82 -26.45
CA ASP A 459 -20.49 -29.26 -27.13
C ASP A 459 -20.17 -28.70 -28.53
N LYS A 460 -19.29 -29.39 -29.28
CA LYS A 460 -18.88 -29.00 -30.64
C LYS A 460 -19.53 -29.92 -31.68
N GLU A 461 -19.85 -29.35 -32.83
CA GLU A 461 -20.36 -30.14 -33.96
C GLU A 461 -19.26 -31.03 -34.55
N TYR A 462 -19.62 -32.26 -34.92
CA TYR A 462 -18.72 -33.17 -35.61
C TYR A 462 -18.38 -32.65 -37.02
N PRO A 463 -17.11 -32.37 -37.34
CA PRO A 463 -16.75 -31.60 -38.52
C PRO A 463 -16.88 -32.43 -39.80
N SER A 464 -17.43 -31.81 -40.84
CA SER A 464 -17.66 -32.43 -42.15
C SER A 464 -16.37 -32.82 -42.90
N ILE A 465 -15.22 -32.27 -42.49
CA ILE A 465 -13.89 -32.63 -43.02
C ILE A 465 -13.53 -34.09 -42.73
N LEU A 466 -14.08 -34.65 -41.65
CA LEU A 466 -13.96 -36.07 -41.29
C LEU A 466 -14.96 -36.92 -42.12
N LYS A 467 -14.80 -36.84 -43.44
CA LYS A 467 -15.49 -37.59 -44.51
C LYS A 467 -15.33 -39.13 -44.32
N PRO A 468 -15.93 -39.99 -45.15
CA PRO A 468 -15.69 -41.43 -45.08
C PRO A 468 -14.19 -41.73 -45.14
N PHE A 469 -13.73 -42.64 -44.28
CA PHE A 469 -12.32 -42.96 -44.12
C PHE A 469 -11.74 -43.51 -45.45
N ASN A 470 -10.64 -42.90 -45.90
CA ASN A 470 -9.92 -43.32 -47.10
C ASN A 470 -8.71 -44.18 -46.73
N ALA A 471 -8.88 -45.50 -46.72
CA ALA A 471 -7.83 -46.46 -46.38
C ALA A 471 -6.59 -46.29 -47.28
N THR A 472 -6.76 -46.07 -48.58
CA THR A 472 -5.66 -45.95 -49.55
C THR A 472 -4.74 -44.76 -49.27
N ALA A 473 -5.25 -43.70 -48.61
CA ALA A 473 -4.44 -42.55 -48.22
C ALA A 473 -3.58 -42.81 -46.97
N VAL A 474 -3.92 -43.82 -46.18
CA VAL A 474 -3.25 -44.13 -44.90
C VAL A 474 -2.29 -45.31 -45.04
N MET A 475 -2.73 -46.37 -45.72
CA MET A 475 -1.92 -47.57 -45.93
C MET A 475 -0.63 -47.25 -46.69
N GLN A 476 0.46 -47.93 -46.33
CA GLN A 476 1.78 -47.70 -46.90
C GLN A 476 2.23 -48.95 -47.67
N GLY A 477 2.94 -48.75 -48.78
CA GLY A 477 3.43 -49.85 -49.61
C GLY A 477 2.28 -50.73 -50.12
N ASN A 478 2.36 -52.03 -49.86
CA ASN A 478 1.37 -53.03 -50.28
C ASN A 478 0.42 -53.44 -49.14
N ASP A 479 0.40 -52.69 -48.03
CA ASP A 479 -0.45 -53.00 -46.90
C ASP A 479 -1.93 -52.74 -47.22
N THR A 480 -2.82 -53.56 -46.68
CA THR A 480 -4.27 -53.46 -46.86
C THR A 480 -4.97 -53.33 -45.52
N LEU A 481 -6.18 -52.75 -45.54
CA LEU A 481 -6.99 -52.63 -44.33
C LEU A 481 -7.32 -54.04 -43.80
N PRO A 482 -7.21 -54.30 -42.48
CA PRO A 482 -7.67 -55.54 -41.88
C PRO A 482 -9.09 -55.91 -42.31
N PRO A 483 -9.37 -57.18 -42.65
CA PRO A 483 -10.65 -57.60 -43.20
C PRO A 483 -11.82 -57.39 -42.22
N ASP A 484 -11.52 -57.34 -40.92
CA ASP A 484 -12.50 -57.15 -39.85
C ASP A 484 -12.86 -55.67 -39.61
N LEU A 485 -12.18 -54.73 -40.27
CA LEU A 485 -12.52 -53.30 -40.19
C LEU A 485 -13.44 -52.89 -41.33
N ASN A 486 -14.57 -52.30 -40.96
CA ASN A 486 -15.44 -51.59 -41.90
C ASN A 486 -14.97 -50.14 -42.06
N PRO A 487 -14.55 -49.70 -43.26
CA PRO A 487 -14.13 -48.31 -43.50
C PRO A 487 -15.19 -47.26 -43.15
N ASN A 488 -16.49 -47.62 -43.19
CA ASN A 488 -17.57 -46.68 -42.90
C ASN A 488 -17.66 -46.30 -41.41
N ASP A 489 -17.22 -47.21 -40.53
CA ASP A 489 -17.26 -47.03 -39.09
C ASP A 489 -16.02 -46.28 -38.57
N LEU A 490 -15.00 -46.15 -39.43
CA LEU A 490 -13.77 -45.42 -39.14
C LEU A 490 -13.92 -43.93 -39.49
N ALA A 491 -13.29 -43.10 -38.67
CA ALA A 491 -13.13 -41.69 -38.97
C ALA A 491 -11.71 -41.37 -39.44
N LEU A 492 -10.71 -41.92 -38.77
CA LEU A 492 -9.30 -41.64 -39.02
C LEU A 492 -8.46 -42.92 -38.97
N GLY A 493 -7.30 -42.85 -39.61
CA GLY A 493 -6.26 -43.86 -39.50
C GLY A 493 -4.90 -43.21 -39.59
N GLY A 494 -3.95 -43.75 -38.85
CA GLY A 494 -2.57 -43.29 -38.82
C GLY A 494 -1.61 -44.46 -38.93
N HIS A 495 -0.54 -44.28 -39.70
CA HIS A 495 0.61 -45.18 -39.69
C HIS A 495 1.74 -44.58 -38.86
N PHE A 496 2.53 -45.46 -38.26
CA PHE A 496 3.70 -45.14 -37.44
C PHE A 496 4.83 -46.08 -37.81
N TYR A 497 6.05 -45.56 -37.90
CA TYR A 497 7.23 -46.38 -38.18
C TYR A 497 7.53 -47.32 -37.01
N SER A 498 7.79 -48.59 -37.30
CA SER A 498 8.29 -49.57 -36.33
C SER A 498 9.80 -49.39 -36.13
N ASN A 499 10.18 -48.33 -35.42
CA ASN A 499 11.57 -47.86 -35.27
C ASN A 499 12.13 -48.05 -33.85
N GLY A 500 11.48 -48.85 -33.02
CA GLY A 500 11.97 -49.18 -31.67
C GLY A 500 11.73 -48.11 -30.60
N VAL A 501 10.99 -47.02 -30.88
CA VAL A 501 10.72 -45.98 -29.87
C VAL A 501 9.50 -46.31 -29.00
N ALA A 502 9.55 -45.87 -27.74
CA ALA A 502 8.54 -46.11 -26.71
C ALA A 502 7.18 -45.50 -27.02
N HIS A 503 7.17 -44.30 -27.62
CA HIS A 503 5.96 -43.60 -28.02
C HIS A 503 6.13 -42.79 -29.29
N SER A 504 5.01 -42.52 -29.96
CA SER A 504 4.96 -41.67 -31.15
C SER A 504 3.67 -40.87 -31.20
N PHE A 505 3.75 -39.69 -31.78
CA PHE A 505 2.61 -38.80 -31.95
C PHE A 505 2.25 -38.68 -33.42
N ARG A 506 0.97 -38.42 -33.67
CA ARG A 506 0.49 -37.98 -34.97
C ARG A 506 -0.60 -36.95 -34.75
N SER A 507 -0.44 -35.82 -35.40
CA SER A 507 -1.32 -34.68 -35.23
C SER A 507 -2.03 -34.39 -36.53
N MET A 508 -3.31 -34.07 -36.43
CA MET A 508 -4.13 -33.68 -37.56
C MET A 508 -4.88 -32.39 -37.21
N PRO A 509 -4.38 -31.22 -37.66
CA PRO A 509 -5.12 -29.99 -37.45
C PRO A 509 -6.46 -30.05 -38.21
N LEU A 510 -7.53 -29.69 -37.51
CA LEU A 510 -8.88 -29.57 -38.06
C LEU A 510 -9.14 -28.14 -38.54
N THR A 511 -8.69 -27.17 -37.76
CA THR A 511 -8.73 -25.74 -38.09
C THR A 511 -7.36 -25.11 -37.89
N MET A 512 -6.98 -24.21 -38.79
CA MET A 512 -5.69 -23.50 -38.76
C MET A 512 -5.86 -22.04 -38.33
N GLY A 513 -6.92 -21.75 -37.58
CA GLY A 513 -7.18 -20.41 -37.08
C GLY A 513 -7.92 -19.48 -38.03
N GLN A 514 -8.41 -19.94 -39.18
CA GLN A 514 -9.02 -19.08 -40.22
C GLN A 514 -10.20 -18.24 -39.71
N GLU A 515 -10.95 -18.76 -38.73
CA GLU A 515 -12.11 -18.10 -38.12
C GLU A 515 -11.73 -17.03 -37.08
N GLY A 516 -10.45 -16.91 -36.74
CA GLY A 516 -9.94 -15.97 -35.72
C GLY A 516 -10.16 -16.41 -34.27
N GLN A 517 -10.86 -17.52 -34.03
CA GLN A 517 -11.25 -18.02 -32.71
C GLN A 517 -10.28 -19.06 -32.12
N GLY A 518 -9.10 -19.21 -32.71
CA GLY A 518 -8.09 -20.18 -32.29
C GLY A 518 -8.10 -21.45 -33.14
N TRP A 519 -7.55 -22.54 -32.60
CA TRP A 519 -7.20 -23.75 -33.34
C TRP A 519 -7.82 -24.99 -32.74
N SER A 520 -7.99 -26.01 -33.57
CA SER A 520 -8.39 -27.33 -33.12
C SER A 520 -7.59 -28.39 -33.85
N SER A 521 -7.12 -29.39 -33.12
CA SER A 521 -6.38 -30.52 -33.67
C SER A 521 -6.82 -31.83 -33.03
N ILE A 522 -6.63 -32.90 -33.79
CA ILE A 522 -6.73 -34.27 -33.28
C ILE A 522 -5.33 -34.78 -33.05
N GLU A 523 -5.07 -35.23 -31.83
CA GLU A 523 -3.78 -35.74 -31.40
C GLU A 523 -3.89 -37.24 -31.14
N HIS A 524 -3.06 -38.04 -31.80
CA HIS A 524 -2.92 -39.46 -31.53
C HIS A 524 -1.60 -39.73 -30.81
N VAL A 525 -1.67 -40.57 -29.79
CA VAL A 525 -0.48 -41.18 -29.18
C VAL A 525 -0.52 -42.69 -29.39
N LEU A 526 0.62 -43.23 -29.81
CA LEU A 526 0.89 -44.66 -29.86
C LEU A 526 1.98 -44.97 -28.85
N VAL A 527 1.70 -45.86 -27.89
CA VAL A 527 2.64 -46.41 -26.93
C VAL A 527 3.02 -47.83 -27.35
N ARG A 528 4.32 -48.13 -27.34
CA ARG A 528 4.91 -49.42 -27.71
C ARG A 528 6.00 -49.79 -26.73
N LEU A 529 5.75 -50.78 -25.90
CA LEU A 529 6.67 -51.15 -24.82
C LEU A 529 6.92 -52.65 -24.80
N ASN A 530 8.16 -53.02 -24.53
CA ASN A 530 8.53 -54.41 -24.34
C ASN A 530 8.08 -54.89 -22.96
N THR A 531 7.39 -56.04 -22.91
CA THR A 531 6.86 -56.61 -21.66
C THR A 531 7.95 -57.01 -20.66
N THR A 532 9.19 -57.21 -21.12
CA THR A 532 10.34 -57.41 -20.22
C THR A 532 10.57 -56.21 -19.31
N TYR A 533 10.30 -54.99 -19.81
CA TYR A 533 10.49 -53.75 -19.07
C TYR A 533 9.22 -53.24 -18.39
N THR A 534 8.10 -53.93 -18.58
CA THR A 534 6.78 -53.51 -18.11
C THR A 534 6.03 -54.72 -17.52
N PRO A 535 6.52 -55.27 -16.40
CA PRO A 535 5.99 -56.52 -15.83
C PRO A 535 4.51 -56.41 -15.42
N ASP A 536 4.07 -55.21 -15.03
CA ASP A 536 2.69 -54.92 -14.65
C ASP A 536 1.88 -54.28 -15.80
N GLY A 537 2.45 -54.22 -17.00
CA GLY A 537 1.89 -53.58 -18.18
C GLY A 537 0.68 -54.33 -18.75
N LYS A 538 -0.44 -53.62 -18.91
CA LYS A 538 -1.66 -54.08 -19.56
C LYS A 538 -1.84 -53.32 -20.86
N PHE A 539 -1.78 -54.05 -21.97
CA PHE A 539 -1.85 -53.49 -23.32
C PHE A 539 -3.09 -53.99 -24.06
N GLU A 540 -3.61 -53.17 -24.95
CA GLU A 540 -4.75 -53.50 -25.81
C GLU A 540 -4.41 -54.53 -26.89
N GLN A 541 -3.18 -54.47 -27.41
CA GLN A 541 -2.70 -55.39 -28.42
C GLN A 541 -1.26 -55.80 -28.13
N PHE A 542 -0.94 -57.06 -28.43
CA PHE A 542 0.42 -57.58 -28.40
C PHE A 542 0.90 -57.88 -29.82
N GLY A 543 2.16 -57.54 -30.10
CA GLY A 543 2.85 -57.94 -31.32
C GLY A 543 3.30 -59.41 -31.27
N SER A 544 4.05 -59.82 -32.31
CA SER A 544 4.70 -61.13 -32.32
C SER A 544 5.75 -61.24 -31.20
N SER A 545 6.01 -62.47 -30.74
CA SER A 545 7.03 -62.69 -29.71
C SER A 545 8.42 -62.30 -30.21
N VAL A 546 9.17 -61.60 -29.36
CA VAL A 546 10.56 -61.20 -29.54
C VAL A 546 11.37 -61.81 -28.40
N LEU A 547 12.66 -62.09 -28.60
CA LEU A 547 13.53 -62.56 -27.51
C LEU A 547 14.09 -61.37 -26.72
N ASP A 548 14.08 -61.47 -25.40
CA ASP A 548 14.72 -60.49 -24.52
C ASP A 548 16.26 -60.67 -24.47
N GLN A 549 16.95 -59.83 -23.69
CA GLN A 549 18.41 -59.90 -23.55
C GLN A 549 18.91 -61.23 -22.95
N ASN A 550 18.05 -61.97 -22.25
CA ASN A 550 18.33 -63.26 -21.64
C ASN A 550 17.88 -64.44 -22.52
N GLY A 551 17.32 -64.17 -23.71
CA GLY A 551 16.79 -65.17 -24.62
C GLY A 551 15.39 -65.70 -24.24
N ASN A 552 14.68 -65.06 -23.32
CA ASN A 552 13.30 -65.41 -23.00
C ASN A 552 12.33 -64.78 -23.99
N ALA A 553 11.24 -65.49 -24.28
CA ALA A 553 10.15 -64.94 -25.08
C ALA A 553 9.47 -63.78 -24.34
N THR A 554 9.46 -62.61 -24.98
CA THR A 554 8.75 -61.40 -24.57
C THR A 554 7.89 -60.90 -25.72
N PHE A 555 7.08 -59.87 -25.50
CA PHE A 555 6.21 -59.26 -26.50
C PHE A 555 6.38 -57.75 -26.48
N VAL A 556 6.05 -57.10 -27.59
CA VAL A 556 5.82 -55.66 -27.62
C VAL A 556 4.33 -55.44 -27.40
N GLY A 557 3.97 -54.77 -26.31
CA GLY A 557 2.62 -54.31 -26.02
C GLY A 557 2.35 -52.96 -26.68
N TYR A 558 1.12 -52.78 -27.14
CA TYR A 558 0.65 -51.61 -27.87
C TYR A 558 -0.60 -51.03 -27.20
N ASP A 559 -0.56 -49.73 -26.92
CA ASP A 559 -1.68 -48.95 -26.40
C ASP A 559 -1.82 -47.67 -27.22
N ALA A 560 -3.04 -47.19 -27.42
CA ALA A 560 -3.28 -45.96 -28.16
C ALA A 560 -4.39 -45.09 -27.56
N ALA A 561 -4.26 -43.78 -27.70
CA ALA A 561 -5.31 -42.83 -27.37
C ALA A 561 -5.42 -41.75 -28.45
N VAL A 562 -6.61 -41.17 -28.54
CA VAL A 562 -6.92 -40.04 -29.42
C VAL A 562 -7.49 -38.90 -28.58
N CYS A 563 -7.08 -37.68 -28.88
CA CYS A 563 -7.53 -36.48 -28.18
C CYS A 563 -8.07 -35.46 -29.16
N LEU A 564 -9.03 -34.67 -28.69
CA LEU A 564 -9.42 -33.42 -29.31
C LEU A 564 -8.84 -32.28 -28.47
N GLU A 565 -7.96 -31.50 -29.10
CA GLU A 565 -7.27 -30.38 -28.49
C GLU A 565 -7.85 -29.07 -29.06
N LEU A 566 -8.23 -28.15 -28.16
CA LEU A 566 -8.80 -26.86 -28.48
C LEU A 566 -7.94 -25.74 -27.90
N PHE A 567 -7.51 -24.83 -28.76
CA PHE A 567 -6.83 -23.59 -28.41
C PHE A 567 -7.81 -22.44 -28.58
N GLU A 568 -8.24 -21.83 -27.48
CA GLU A 568 -9.30 -20.82 -27.48
C GLU A 568 -8.85 -19.57 -26.72
N PRO A 569 -9.41 -18.39 -27.03
CA PRO A 569 -9.09 -17.17 -26.32
C PRO A 569 -9.92 -17.05 -25.03
N TRP A 570 -9.26 -16.70 -23.93
CA TRP A 570 -9.85 -16.53 -22.60
C TRP A 570 -9.40 -15.23 -21.96
N ILE A 571 -10.28 -14.60 -21.21
CA ILE A 571 -9.98 -13.37 -20.48
C ILE A 571 -9.45 -13.73 -19.10
N VAL A 572 -8.21 -13.37 -18.83
CA VAL A 572 -7.50 -13.68 -17.58
C VAL A 572 -7.13 -12.40 -16.85
N GLU A 573 -7.26 -12.42 -15.52
CA GLU A 573 -6.78 -11.38 -14.63
C GLU A 573 -5.37 -11.72 -14.13
N VAL A 574 -4.45 -10.77 -14.27
CA VAL A 574 -3.02 -10.92 -14.02
C VAL A 574 -2.57 -9.84 -13.05
N LEU A 575 -1.93 -10.24 -11.96
CA LEU A 575 -1.32 -9.32 -11.01
C LEU A 575 0.12 -9.04 -11.42
N ASN A 576 0.44 -7.77 -11.70
CA ASN A 576 1.82 -7.34 -11.82
C ASN A 576 2.42 -7.24 -10.41
N SER A 577 3.12 -8.28 -9.94
CA SER A 577 3.57 -8.33 -8.54
C SER A 577 4.62 -7.26 -8.22
N THR A 578 4.57 -6.71 -7.00
CA THR A 578 5.62 -5.80 -6.47
C THR A 578 6.87 -6.54 -5.97
N THR A 579 6.78 -7.85 -5.77
CA THR A 579 7.81 -8.67 -5.09
C THR A 579 8.30 -9.85 -5.93
N GLY A 580 7.80 -10.02 -7.15
CA GLY A 580 8.14 -11.14 -8.02
C GLY A 580 7.66 -10.96 -9.46
N LEU A 581 7.65 -12.05 -10.22
CA LEU A 581 7.14 -12.08 -11.59
C LEU A 581 5.62 -11.84 -11.61
N PRO A 582 5.07 -11.35 -12.74
CA PRO A 582 3.63 -11.30 -12.95
C PRO A 582 3.01 -12.69 -12.76
N ARG A 583 1.79 -12.74 -12.24
CA ARG A 583 1.07 -14.00 -12.01
C ARG A 583 -0.39 -13.88 -12.39
N SER A 584 -0.94 -14.95 -12.94
CA SER A 584 -2.36 -15.07 -13.23
C SER A 584 -3.11 -15.35 -11.93
N ILE A 585 -4.17 -14.59 -11.65
CA ILE A 585 -4.91 -14.68 -10.38
C ILE A 585 -6.35 -15.17 -10.53
N GLU A 586 -7.00 -14.90 -11.67
CA GLU A 586 -8.41 -15.27 -11.89
C GLU A 586 -8.72 -15.45 -13.38
N LEU A 587 -9.53 -16.45 -13.70
CA LEU A 587 -10.12 -16.61 -15.03
C LEU A 587 -11.51 -15.94 -15.04
N ILE A 588 -11.70 -14.95 -15.90
CA ILE A 588 -12.97 -14.23 -16.01
C ILE A 588 -13.98 -15.01 -16.86
N GLY A 589 -13.51 -15.59 -17.96
CA GLY A 589 -14.34 -16.39 -18.86
C GLY A 589 -13.81 -16.41 -20.30
N PRO A 590 -14.52 -17.08 -21.21
CA PRO A 590 -14.12 -17.17 -22.62
C PRO A 590 -14.29 -15.81 -23.31
N GLY A 591 -13.39 -15.49 -24.24
CA GLY A 591 -13.49 -14.29 -25.05
C GLY A 591 -12.17 -13.81 -25.63
N SER A 592 -12.21 -13.35 -26.88
CA SER A 592 -11.09 -12.73 -27.58
C SER A 592 -10.94 -11.23 -27.34
N GLU A 593 -11.96 -10.56 -26.77
CA GLU A 593 -11.98 -9.13 -26.46
C GLU A 593 -12.52 -8.89 -25.05
N ILE A 594 -11.98 -7.87 -24.36
CA ILE A 594 -12.36 -7.55 -22.98
C ILE A 594 -13.71 -6.84 -22.94
N TYR A 595 -14.67 -7.40 -22.21
CA TYR A 595 -15.98 -6.81 -21.94
C TYR A 595 -16.11 -6.27 -20.51
N ASP A 596 -17.11 -5.42 -20.28
CA ASP A 596 -17.41 -4.83 -18.97
C ASP A 596 -18.08 -5.85 -18.05
N LEU A 597 -17.55 -6.03 -16.84
CA LEU A 597 -18.20 -6.84 -15.78
C LEU A 597 -19.19 -6.01 -14.96
N ASN A 598 -20.17 -5.43 -15.64
CA ASN A 598 -21.21 -4.65 -14.97
C ASN A 598 -22.19 -5.59 -14.24
N THR A 599 -22.11 -5.60 -12.92
CA THR A 599 -23.02 -6.32 -12.02
C THR A 599 -23.82 -5.33 -11.18
N GLN A 600 -24.77 -5.83 -10.38
CA GLN A 600 -25.52 -4.96 -9.45
C GLN A 600 -24.63 -4.27 -8.40
N ARG A 601 -23.41 -4.77 -8.15
CA ARG A 601 -22.49 -4.25 -7.13
C ARG A 601 -21.29 -3.51 -7.70
N ILE A 602 -20.90 -3.80 -8.95
CA ILE A 602 -19.69 -3.27 -9.59
C ILE A 602 -20.09 -2.71 -10.94
N THR A 603 -19.77 -1.45 -11.17
CA THR A 603 -19.87 -0.81 -12.48
C THR A 603 -18.48 -0.35 -12.88
N GLU A 604 -17.98 -0.88 -13.99
CA GLU A 604 -16.66 -0.51 -14.49
C GLU A 604 -16.71 0.86 -15.14
N LYS A 605 -15.73 1.71 -14.81
CA LYS A 605 -15.59 3.06 -15.32
C LYS A 605 -14.17 3.30 -15.81
N MET A 606 -14.06 3.61 -17.09
CA MET A 606 -12.80 4.04 -17.68
C MET A 606 -12.44 5.46 -17.18
N LEU A 607 -11.21 5.64 -16.69
CA LEU A 607 -10.71 6.94 -16.21
C LEU A 607 -10.13 7.82 -17.31
N ALA A 608 -9.69 7.23 -18.42
CA ALA A 608 -9.02 7.90 -19.55
C ALA A 608 -9.79 7.70 -20.86
N SER A 609 -9.35 8.33 -21.94
CA SER A 609 -9.85 8.01 -23.28
C SER A 609 -9.43 6.58 -23.70
N PRO A 610 -10.21 5.89 -24.56
CA PRO A 610 -9.80 4.61 -25.11
C PRO A 610 -8.43 4.70 -25.76
N LEU A 611 -7.62 3.67 -25.59
CA LEU A 611 -6.34 3.53 -26.25
C LEU A 611 -6.59 3.23 -27.74
N VAL A 612 -6.14 4.13 -28.60
CA VAL A 612 -6.24 4.00 -30.05
C VAL A 612 -4.85 4.17 -30.64
N GLY A 613 -4.41 3.19 -31.41
CA GLY A 613 -3.13 3.22 -32.12
C GLY A 613 -3.17 2.32 -33.34
N PRO A 614 -2.39 2.61 -34.40
CA PRO A 614 -2.42 1.84 -35.64
C PRO A 614 -1.97 0.39 -35.47
N ASN A 615 -1.13 0.12 -34.46
CA ASN A 615 -0.55 -1.20 -34.20
C ASN A 615 -1.16 -1.89 -32.96
N ILE A 616 -2.20 -1.30 -32.36
CA ILE A 616 -2.82 -1.80 -31.13
C ILE A 616 -4.06 -2.60 -31.49
N THR A 617 -4.03 -3.89 -31.15
CA THR A 617 -5.15 -4.81 -31.33
C THR A 617 -6.00 -4.86 -30.06
N ARG A 618 -7.32 -4.93 -30.21
CA ARG A 618 -8.25 -5.12 -29.07
C ARG A 618 -8.65 -6.57 -28.85
N GLN A 619 -8.44 -7.39 -29.88
CA GLN A 619 -8.93 -8.75 -29.96
C GLN A 619 -7.77 -9.69 -30.30
N LEU A 620 -7.70 -10.84 -29.63
CA LEU A 620 -6.88 -11.95 -30.12
C LEU A 620 -7.49 -12.48 -31.42
N ASN A 621 -6.64 -12.78 -32.40
CA ASN A 621 -7.06 -13.23 -33.72
C ASN A 621 -6.07 -14.23 -34.32
N SER A 622 -6.53 -15.45 -34.56
CA SER A 622 -5.72 -16.55 -35.12
C SER A 622 -5.62 -16.58 -36.66
N SER A 623 -6.34 -15.72 -37.39
CA SER A 623 -6.53 -15.84 -38.86
C SER A 623 -5.25 -15.81 -39.70
N LYS A 624 -4.17 -15.20 -39.20
CA LYS A 624 -2.85 -15.15 -39.86
C LYS A 624 -1.76 -15.93 -39.13
N MET A 625 -2.13 -16.69 -38.11
CA MET A 625 -1.19 -17.30 -37.17
C MET A 625 -1.02 -18.80 -37.40
N ALA A 626 -1.39 -19.32 -38.58
CA ALA A 626 -1.24 -20.74 -38.91
C ALA A 626 0.21 -21.23 -38.77
N ASP A 627 1.18 -20.46 -39.29
CA ASP A 627 2.60 -20.84 -39.21
C ASP A 627 3.16 -20.71 -37.79
N VAL A 628 2.69 -19.71 -37.01
CA VAL A 628 3.04 -19.55 -35.59
C VAL A 628 2.55 -20.75 -34.78
N TYR A 629 1.30 -21.17 -35.04
CA TYR A 629 0.71 -22.35 -34.43
C TYR A 629 1.49 -23.62 -34.77
N LEU A 630 1.78 -23.87 -36.05
CA LEU A 630 2.53 -25.07 -36.48
C LEU A 630 3.92 -25.12 -35.86
N ALA A 631 4.67 -24.01 -35.91
CA ALA A 631 6.00 -23.96 -35.31
C ALA A 631 5.97 -24.24 -33.79
N GLY A 632 5.01 -23.66 -33.06
CA GLY A 632 4.84 -23.92 -31.64
C GLY A 632 4.36 -25.34 -31.32
N HIS A 633 3.45 -25.87 -32.13
CA HIS A 633 2.84 -27.19 -31.96
C HIS A 633 3.85 -28.30 -32.19
N ASP A 634 4.56 -28.26 -33.31
CA ASP A 634 5.64 -29.21 -33.60
C ASP A 634 6.81 -29.04 -32.61
N ASN A 635 7.09 -27.83 -32.13
CA ASN A 635 8.07 -27.62 -31.06
C ASN A 635 7.68 -28.39 -29.77
N SER A 636 6.42 -28.29 -29.35
CA SER A 636 5.90 -29.01 -28.19
C SER A 636 5.96 -30.52 -28.38
N ILE A 637 5.57 -31.03 -29.55
CA ILE A 637 5.67 -32.46 -29.88
C ILE A 637 7.12 -32.92 -29.84
N ASN A 638 8.04 -32.16 -30.44
CA ASN A 638 9.45 -32.50 -30.46
C ASN A 638 10.05 -32.53 -29.05
N HIS A 639 9.61 -31.65 -28.14
CA HIS A 639 9.96 -31.76 -26.73
C HIS A 639 9.54 -33.10 -26.13
N MET A 640 8.30 -33.55 -26.37
CA MET A 640 7.85 -34.85 -25.86
C MET A 640 8.51 -36.05 -26.56
N LEU A 641 8.89 -35.92 -27.84
CA LEU A 641 9.55 -36.98 -28.60
C LEU A 641 11.01 -37.20 -28.22
N LYS A 642 11.69 -36.21 -27.63
CA LYS A 642 13.09 -36.39 -27.21
C LYS A 642 13.24 -37.39 -26.06
N ASP A 643 12.19 -37.66 -25.30
CA ASP A 643 12.15 -38.70 -24.26
C ASP A 643 11.50 -40.00 -24.75
N ASN A 644 11.57 -40.34 -26.04
CA ASN A 644 10.92 -41.52 -26.61
C ASN A 644 11.77 -42.81 -26.60
N GLY A 645 12.87 -42.85 -25.84
CA GLY A 645 13.63 -44.07 -25.58
C GLY A 645 14.36 -44.62 -26.81
N ARG A 646 15.24 -43.83 -27.45
CA ARG A 646 15.99 -44.26 -28.65
C ARG A 646 17.17 -45.18 -28.39
N ASP A 647 17.62 -45.28 -27.14
CA ASP A 647 18.84 -46.02 -26.79
C ASP A 647 18.65 -47.54 -26.81
N SER A 648 17.39 -48.01 -26.73
CA SER A 648 17.04 -49.42 -26.78
C SER A 648 15.59 -49.61 -27.22
N TRP A 649 15.27 -50.76 -27.80
CA TRP A 649 13.99 -50.98 -28.47
C TRP A 649 12.84 -51.12 -27.46
N TYR A 650 11.84 -50.24 -27.58
CA TYR A 650 10.57 -50.25 -26.86
C TYR A 650 10.73 -50.22 -25.34
N VAL A 651 11.69 -49.43 -24.84
CA VAL A 651 11.93 -49.25 -23.40
C VAL A 651 11.06 -48.10 -22.86
N PRO A 652 10.39 -48.26 -21.71
CA PRO A 652 9.61 -47.18 -21.10
C PRO A 652 10.48 -45.96 -20.76
N SER A 653 9.91 -44.78 -20.92
CA SER A 653 10.49 -43.52 -20.48
C SER A 653 9.66 -42.87 -19.37
N PRO A 654 10.22 -41.94 -18.59
CA PRO A 654 9.46 -41.19 -17.58
C PRO A 654 8.20 -40.55 -18.16
N THR A 655 8.28 -40.01 -19.39
CA THR A 655 7.13 -39.45 -20.11
C THR A 655 6.00 -40.46 -20.28
N VAL A 656 6.32 -41.68 -20.76
CA VAL A 656 5.30 -42.72 -21.02
C VAL A 656 4.74 -43.32 -19.73
N VAL A 657 5.57 -43.50 -18.70
CA VAL A 657 5.10 -43.94 -17.37
C VAL A 657 4.14 -42.90 -16.78
N GLY A 658 4.42 -41.61 -16.99
CA GLY A 658 3.55 -40.50 -16.59
C GLY A 658 2.15 -40.50 -17.21
N TYR A 659 1.94 -41.26 -18.30
CA TYR A 659 0.61 -41.47 -18.89
C TYR A 659 -0.22 -42.52 -18.13
N THR A 660 0.32 -43.11 -17.07
CA THR A 660 -0.28 -44.22 -16.32
C THR A 660 -0.35 -43.91 -14.84
N ASP A 661 -1.00 -44.78 -14.05
CA ASP A 661 -1.06 -44.66 -12.59
C ASP A 661 0.19 -45.21 -11.87
N GLY A 662 1.15 -45.79 -12.59
CA GLY A 662 2.35 -46.35 -11.98
C GLY A 662 3.51 -45.36 -11.85
N ASP A 663 4.62 -45.83 -11.27
CA ASP A 663 5.78 -45.00 -10.93
C ASP A 663 7.09 -45.80 -11.07
N GLY A 664 8.19 -45.08 -11.35
CA GLY A 664 9.51 -45.63 -11.55
C GLY A 664 9.76 -46.15 -12.98
N PRO A 665 11.00 -46.59 -13.26
CA PRO A 665 11.45 -46.88 -14.63
C PRO A 665 10.74 -48.09 -15.28
N MET A 666 10.18 -48.99 -14.49
CA MET A 666 9.46 -50.19 -14.95
C MET A 666 7.96 -50.11 -14.61
N GLY A 667 7.51 -48.95 -14.15
CA GLY A 667 6.20 -48.75 -13.55
C GLY A 667 5.06 -48.52 -14.52
N TYR A 668 5.23 -48.78 -15.82
CA TYR A 668 4.13 -48.63 -16.76
C TYR A 668 3.04 -49.66 -16.47
N THR A 669 1.80 -49.18 -16.26
CA THR A 669 0.63 -50.05 -16.02
C THR A 669 -0.29 -50.09 -17.22
N GLU A 670 -1.13 -49.08 -17.44
CA GLU A 670 -2.05 -49.00 -18.57
C GLU A 670 -2.15 -47.54 -19.03
N LEU A 671 -2.25 -47.30 -20.34
CA LEU A 671 -2.45 -45.95 -20.87
C LEU A 671 -3.76 -45.34 -20.35
N SER A 672 -3.64 -44.27 -19.56
CA SER A 672 -4.77 -43.47 -19.10
C SER A 672 -4.98 -42.26 -20.00
N ALA A 673 -6.14 -42.19 -20.64
CA ALA A 673 -6.49 -41.08 -21.53
C ALA A 673 -6.48 -39.72 -20.79
N SER A 674 -6.93 -39.67 -19.54
CA SER A 674 -6.92 -38.43 -18.74
C SER A 674 -5.53 -37.97 -18.34
N ARG A 675 -4.63 -38.91 -17.99
CA ARG A 675 -3.22 -38.58 -17.70
C ARG A 675 -2.48 -38.13 -18.93
N PHE A 676 -2.75 -38.76 -20.08
CA PHE A 676 -2.21 -38.29 -21.35
C PHE A 676 -2.72 -36.89 -21.70
N ALA A 677 -4.03 -36.62 -21.56
CA ALA A 677 -4.60 -35.28 -21.76
C ALA A 677 -3.88 -34.24 -20.90
N HIS A 678 -3.71 -34.52 -19.61
CA HIS A 678 -3.01 -33.63 -18.68
C HIS A 678 -1.55 -33.40 -19.10
N ALA A 679 -0.80 -34.48 -19.37
CA ALA A 679 0.60 -34.40 -19.76
C ALA A 679 0.80 -33.62 -21.07
N ARG A 680 -0.06 -33.86 -22.07
CA ARG A 680 -0.03 -33.16 -23.35
C ARG A 680 -0.40 -31.67 -23.18
N SER A 681 -1.47 -31.35 -22.45
CA SER A 681 -1.86 -29.96 -22.20
C SER A 681 -0.79 -29.18 -21.43
N MET A 682 -0.13 -29.82 -20.47
CA MET A 682 1.01 -29.22 -19.76
C MET A 682 2.18 -28.94 -20.70
N ALA A 683 2.51 -29.89 -21.59
CA ALA A 683 3.58 -29.73 -22.57
C ALA A 683 3.28 -28.61 -23.57
N ASP A 684 2.05 -28.51 -24.08
CA ASP A 684 1.64 -27.43 -24.98
C ASP A 684 1.55 -26.08 -24.26
N ALA A 685 1.08 -26.07 -23.01
CA ALA A 685 1.06 -24.85 -22.21
C ALA A 685 2.48 -24.33 -21.91
N SER A 686 3.48 -25.21 -21.75
CA SER A 686 4.86 -24.78 -21.53
C SER A 686 5.64 -24.51 -22.82
N ASN A 687 5.37 -25.22 -23.91
CA ASN A 687 6.22 -25.22 -25.11
C ASN A 687 5.58 -24.66 -26.38
N LEU A 688 4.27 -24.40 -26.37
CA LEU A 688 3.52 -23.82 -27.49
C LEU A 688 2.96 -22.45 -27.11
N LEU A 689 2.16 -22.37 -26.05
CA LEU A 689 1.47 -21.12 -25.66
C LEU A 689 2.38 -19.89 -25.46
N PRO A 690 3.61 -19.99 -24.91
CA PRO A 690 4.48 -18.82 -24.79
C PRO A 690 4.77 -18.17 -26.15
N TYR A 691 4.84 -18.98 -27.22
CA TYR A 691 5.17 -18.55 -28.57
C TYR A 691 3.97 -17.97 -29.33
N LEU A 692 2.75 -18.04 -28.78
CA LEU A 692 1.58 -17.37 -29.35
C LEU A 692 1.49 -15.88 -28.98
N ALA A 693 2.35 -15.41 -28.08
CA ALA A 693 2.45 -14.00 -27.71
C ALA A 693 3.82 -13.44 -28.12
N GLY A 694 3.82 -12.50 -29.06
CA GLY A 694 5.02 -11.92 -29.64
C GLY A 694 5.26 -10.47 -29.23
N SER A 695 5.59 -9.63 -30.20
CA SER A 695 5.87 -8.20 -30.06
C SER A 695 4.66 -7.29 -30.34
N GLY A 696 3.52 -7.87 -30.76
CA GLY A 696 2.30 -7.14 -31.08
C GLY A 696 1.57 -6.60 -29.85
N ASP A 697 1.10 -5.35 -29.95
CA ASP A 697 0.36 -4.69 -28.88
C ASP A 697 -1.09 -5.17 -28.82
N LEU A 698 -1.51 -5.57 -27.63
CA LEU A 698 -2.87 -5.96 -27.27
C LEU A 698 -3.38 -5.01 -26.18
N VAL A 699 -4.64 -4.58 -26.26
CA VAL A 699 -5.25 -3.76 -25.20
C VAL A 699 -5.47 -4.61 -23.96
N ALA A 700 -4.98 -4.13 -22.82
CA ALA A 700 -5.32 -4.60 -21.49
C ALA A 700 -6.07 -3.51 -20.71
N ARG A 701 -7.00 -3.92 -19.85
CA ARG A 701 -7.57 -3.05 -18.83
C ARG A 701 -6.71 -3.15 -17.57
N CYS A 702 -6.19 -2.02 -17.13
CA CYS A 702 -5.40 -1.92 -15.93
C CYS A 702 -6.21 -1.28 -14.81
N TYR A 703 -6.29 -1.98 -13.68
CA TYR A 703 -7.00 -1.56 -12.48
C TYR A 703 -5.96 -1.18 -11.42
N PRO A 704 -5.77 0.13 -11.14
CA PRO A 704 -4.83 0.57 -10.12
C PRO A 704 -5.36 0.25 -8.72
N ASP A 705 -4.47 -0.17 -7.83
CA ASP A 705 -4.83 -0.48 -6.45
C ASP A 705 -5.34 0.75 -5.68
N ARG A 706 -6.26 0.52 -4.74
CA ARG A 706 -6.72 1.54 -3.80
C ARG A 706 -5.99 1.41 -2.47
N VAL A 707 -5.27 2.47 -2.09
CA VAL A 707 -4.69 2.59 -0.75
C VAL A 707 -5.72 3.21 0.18
N LEU A 708 -6.41 2.37 0.95
CA LEU A 708 -7.34 2.81 1.98
C LEU A 708 -6.63 2.95 3.31
N SER A 709 -7.08 3.90 4.12
CA SER A 709 -6.58 4.10 5.47
C SER A 709 -7.65 3.78 6.51
N SER A 710 -7.18 3.25 7.63
CA SER A 710 -7.99 3.02 8.84
C SER A 710 -7.29 3.69 10.01
N ALA A 711 -8.07 4.27 10.92
CA ALA A 711 -7.56 4.91 12.13
C ALA A 711 -8.12 4.19 13.36
N HIS A 712 -7.31 4.09 14.41
CA HIS A 712 -7.73 3.58 15.71
C HIS A 712 -7.02 4.31 16.86
N ILE A 713 -7.71 4.42 18.00
CA ILE A 713 -7.15 4.97 19.24
C ILE A 713 -6.69 3.82 20.12
N HIS A 714 -5.49 3.92 20.69
CA HIS A 714 -5.11 3.05 21.80
C HIS A 714 -5.87 3.45 23.08
N PRO A 715 -6.84 2.64 23.56
CA PRO A 715 -7.73 3.04 24.65
C PRO A 715 -6.96 3.22 25.96
N LEU A 716 -5.95 2.39 26.22
CA LEU A 716 -5.13 2.47 27.42
C LEU A 716 -4.31 3.77 27.48
N GLN A 717 -3.59 4.10 26.40
CA GLN A 717 -2.79 5.34 26.33
C GLN A 717 -3.68 6.58 26.43
N MET A 718 -4.81 6.58 25.74
CA MET A 718 -5.78 7.67 25.79
C MET A 718 -6.37 7.86 27.20
N SER A 719 -6.69 6.77 27.89
CA SER A 719 -7.23 6.80 29.25
C SER A 719 -6.20 7.34 30.25
N ILE A 720 -4.95 6.88 30.16
CA ILE A 720 -3.85 7.37 31.01
C ILE A 720 -3.67 8.88 30.79
N TYR A 721 -3.70 9.33 29.55
CA TYR A 721 -3.50 10.74 29.22
C TYR A 721 -4.66 11.63 29.67
N LEU A 722 -5.92 11.20 29.45
CA LEU A 722 -7.09 11.92 29.97
C LEU A 722 -7.10 11.98 31.50
N LEU A 723 -6.71 10.89 32.17
CA LEU A 723 -6.56 10.87 33.62
C LEU A 723 -5.49 11.87 34.08
N LEU A 724 -4.34 11.93 33.40
CA LEU A 724 -3.30 12.90 33.68
C LEU A 724 -3.82 14.34 33.55
N VAL A 725 -4.50 14.67 32.44
CA VAL A 725 -5.09 16.01 32.24
C VAL A 725 -6.11 16.33 33.33
N LEU A 726 -7.00 15.38 33.66
CA LEU A 726 -7.98 15.54 34.72
C LEU A 726 -7.32 15.77 36.09
N THR A 727 -6.27 15.00 36.42
CA THR A 727 -5.54 15.18 37.69
C THR A 727 -4.86 16.53 37.77
N LEU A 728 -4.26 17.02 36.68
CA LEU A 728 -3.68 18.37 36.63
C LEU A 728 -4.75 19.45 36.79
N GLY A 729 -5.92 19.27 36.18
CA GLY A 729 -7.08 20.15 36.38
C GLY A 729 -7.59 20.16 37.83
N LEU A 730 -7.70 18.98 38.45
CA LEU A 730 -8.07 18.84 39.87
C LEU A 730 -7.05 19.53 40.79
N LEU A 731 -5.76 19.33 40.54
CA LEU A 731 -4.70 20.00 41.28
C LEU A 731 -4.80 21.53 41.11
N ALA A 732 -5.09 22.00 39.90
CA ALA A 732 -5.25 23.42 39.62
C ALA A 732 -6.46 24.03 40.35
N VAL A 733 -7.54 23.28 40.54
CA VAL A 733 -8.73 23.77 41.23
C VAL A 733 -8.57 23.79 42.75
N PHE A 734 -8.00 22.72 43.33
CA PHE A 734 -7.96 22.56 44.79
C PHE A 734 -6.78 23.25 45.47
N PHE A 735 -5.68 23.47 44.75
CA PHE A 735 -4.45 24.02 45.32
C PHE A 735 -4.19 25.48 44.94
N VAL A 736 -5.24 26.27 44.67
CA VAL A 736 -5.11 27.72 44.47
C VAL A 736 -4.69 28.37 45.80
N PRO A 737 -3.47 28.94 45.89
CA PRO A 737 -2.97 29.48 47.14
C PRO A 737 -3.73 30.74 47.53
N LYS A 738 -4.11 30.87 48.80
CA LYS A 738 -4.60 32.14 49.33
C LYS A 738 -3.52 33.22 49.20
N LEU A 739 -3.93 34.49 49.16
CA LEU A 739 -2.98 35.59 49.25
C LEU A 739 -2.26 35.62 50.62
N PRO A 740 -1.07 36.23 50.71
CA PRO A 740 -0.42 36.50 51.99
C PRO A 740 -1.37 37.30 52.91
N LEU A 741 -1.25 37.15 54.24
CA LEU A 741 -2.08 37.88 55.23
C LEU A 741 -3.58 37.53 55.22
N ASP A 742 -3.95 36.40 54.59
CA ASP A 742 -5.33 35.90 54.48
C ASP A 742 -6.32 36.89 53.83
N ILE A 743 -5.79 37.75 52.95
CA ILE A 743 -6.58 38.67 52.13
C ILE A 743 -7.38 37.85 51.09
N PRO A 744 -8.64 38.23 50.78
CA PRO A 744 -9.42 37.56 49.73
C PRO A 744 -8.75 37.69 48.35
N HIS A 745 -8.89 36.66 47.51
CA HIS A 745 -8.36 36.67 46.14
C HIS A 745 -8.77 37.92 45.39
N ARG A 746 -7.82 38.47 44.63
CA ARG A 746 -8.07 39.54 43.68
C ARG A 746 -7.81 38.98 42.28
N GLY A 747 -8.84 38.95 41.44
CA GLY A 747 -8.69 38.62 40.02
C GLY A 747 -8.08 39.79 39.23
N PHE A 748 -7.77 39.57 37.96
CA PHE A 748 -7.41 40.65 37.02
C PHE A 748 -8.62 41.35 36.38
N GLU A 749 -9.82 41.04 36.85
CA GLU A 749 -11.05 41.63 36.36
C GLU A 749 -11.21 43.08 36.82
N LEU A 750 -11.87 43.90 36.01
CA LEU A 750 -12.06 45.33 36.27
C LEU A 750 -12.67 45.60 37.66
N TYR A 751 -13.63 44.80 38.09
CA TYR A 751 -14.26 44.92 39.40
C TYR A 751 -13.30 44.62 40.56
N SER A 752 -12.36 43.70 40.36
CA SER A 752 -11.33 43.38 41.36
C SER A 752 -10.34 44.55 41.50
N TRP A 753 -9.97 45.17 40.38
CA TRP A 753 -9.14 46.37 40.35
C TRP A 753 -9.83 47.58 41.00
N MET A 754 -11.08 47.87 40.65
CA MET A 754 -11.84 48.96 41.28
C MET A 754 -11.96 48.75 42.79
N ALA A 755 -12.20 47.51 43.24
CA ALA A 755 -12.29 47.21 44.66
C ALA A 755 -10.95 47.38 45.39
N ALA A 756 -9.82 47.08 44.75
CA ALA A 756 -8.49 47.29 45.32
C ALA A 756 -8.13 48.79 45.44
N PHE A 757 -8.54 49.62 44.49
CA PHE A 757 -8.33 51.07 44.54
C PHE A 757 -9.30 51.78 45.50
N HIS A 758 -10.57 51.39 45.54
CA HIS A 758 -11.57 52.01 46.42
C HIS A 758 -11.40 51.62 47.90
N ALA A 759 -10.78 50.48 48.21
CA ALA A 759 -10.51 50.05 49.58
C ALA A 759 -9.21 50.64 50.16
N ASP A 760 -8.55 51.58 49.45
CA ASP A 760 -7.23 52.14 49.78
C ASP A 760 -6.13 51.07 49.96
N GLU A 761 -6.33 49.87 49.39
CA GLU A 761 -5.41 48.75 49.54
C GLU A 761 -4.14 48.95 48.69
N LEU A 762 -4.25 49.68 47.57
CA LEU A 762 -3.13 50.08 46.71
C LEU A 762 -2.93 51.60 46.78
N VAL A 763 -1.89 52.03 47.48
CA VAL A 763 -1.55 53.45 47.63
C VAL A 763 -0.36 53.79 46.72
N GLY A 764 -0.51 54.83 45.91
CA GLY A 764 0.53 55.33 45.01
C GLY A 764 1.54 56.20 45.73
N GLU A 765 2.81 56.13 45.33
CA GLU A 765 3.83 57.09 45.79
C GLU A 765 3.61 58.44 45.08
N GLY A 766 3.24 59.47 45.84
CA GLY A 766 2.79 60.76 45.31
C GLY A 766 3.86 61.51 44.54
N ARG A 767 3.74 61.55 43.21
CA ARG A 767 4.25 62.64 42.37
C ARG A 767 3.11 63.12 41.47
N HIS A 768 2.82 64.41 41.53
CA HIS A 768 1.80 65.06 40.71
C HIS A 768 2.16 64.98 39.22
N SER A 769 1.60 63.99 38.51
CA SER A 769 1.43 64.04 37.06
C SER A 769 -0.07 63.89 36.80
N GLY A 770 -0.79 65.01 36.79
CA GLY A 770 -2.22 65.02 36.47
C GLY A 770 -2.44 64.57 35.02
N ILE A 771 -3.46 63.74 34.80
CA ILE A 771 -3.91 63.40 33.43
C ILE A 771 -4.56 64.66 32.85
N THR A 772 -4.01 65.20 31.77
CA THR A 772 -4.67 66.27 31.03
C THR A 772 -5.75 65.68 30.13
N ARG A 773 -6.86 66.42 29.94
CA ARG A 773 -8.05 65.97 29.19
C ARG A 773 -7.78 65.55 27.72
N ASN A 774 -6.62 65.93 27.17
CA ASN A 774 -6.24 65.70 25.77
C ASN A 774 -5.04 64.74 25.61
N MET A 775 -4.67 63.99 26.65
CA MET A 775 -3.54 63.07 26.58
C MET A 775 -3.91 61.79 25.81
N GLU A 776 -3.05 61.35 24.91
CA GLU A 776 -3.27 60.09 24.17
C GLU A 776 -3.10 58.88 25.10
N LEU A 777 -3.78 57.76 24.79
CA LEU A 777 -3.75 56.55 25.62
C LEU A 777 -2.33 56.01 25.85
N ASP A 778 -1.46 56.09 24.84
CA ASP A 778 -0.06 55.66 24.95
C ASP A 778 0.76 56.60 25.84
N GLU A 779 0.46 57.91 25.81
CA GLU A 779 1.07 58.90 26.70
C GLU A 779 0.61 58.72 28.15
N ILE A 780 -0.68 58.44 28.37
CA ILE A 780 -1.23 58.09 29.69
C ILE A 780 -0.55 56.80 30.19
N ALA A 781 -0.46 55.77 29.36
CA ALA A 781 0.18 54.50 29.72
C ALA A 781 1.68 54.67 30.04
N TYR A 782 2.38 55.55 29.33
CA TYR A 782 3.78 55.87 29.59
C TYR A 782 3.95 56.65 30.91
N GLN A 783 3.15 57.70 31.12
CA GLN A 783 3.24 58.54 32.32
C GLN A 783 2.76 57.82 33.58
N MET A 784 1.64 57.10 33.51
CA MET A 784 1.11 56.32 34.62
C MET A 784 1.88 55.01 34.82
N GLY A 785 2.54 54.49 33.79
CA GLY A 785 3.21 53.21 33.82
C GLY A 785 4.34 53.12 34.85
N ASP A 786 5.03 54.24 35.14
CA ASP A 786 6.09 54.32 36.14
C ASP A 786 5.60 54.67 37.55
N LEU A 787 4.29 54.92 37.74
CA LEU A 787 3.70 55.02 39.07
C LEU A 787 3.91 53.72 39.82
N ARG A 788 4.32 53.81 41.08
CA ARG A 788 4.58 52.65 41.91
C ARG A 788 3.54 52.55 43.01
N PHE A 789 3.02 51.35 43.16
CA PHE A 789 1.98 51.03 44.13
C PHE A 789 2.55 50.20 45.27
N ARG A 790 2.09 50.53 46.49
CA ARG A 790 2.34 49.74 47.69
C ARG A 790 1.02 49.20 48.23
N TYR A 791 1.05 47.97 48.71
CA TYR A 791 -0.07 47.37 49.42
C TYR A 791 -0.08 47.84 50.88
N VAL A 792 -1.15 48.49 51.32
CA VAL A 792 -1.32 48.97 52.70
C VAL A 792 -2.46 48.19 53.35
N ASN A 793 -2.19 47.59 54.50
CA ASN A 793 -3.22 46.88 55.27
C ASN A 793 -3.79 47.82 56.33
N ASN A 794 -4.97 48.40 56.08
CA ASN A 794 -5.70 49.28 57.01
C ASN A 794 -6.48 48.50 58.09
N SER A 795 -5.86 47.47 58.68
CA SER A 795 -6.39 46.82 59.89
C SER A 795 -5.56 47.22 61.10
N ASN A 796 -5.91 48.38 61.67
CA ASN A 796 -5.75 48.67 63.09
C ASN A 796 -7.13 48.84 63.69
#